data_AF-A0A396MQA5-F1
#
_entry.id   AF-A0A396MQA5-F1
#
_cell.length_a   1.000
_cell.length_b   1.000
_cell.length_c   1.000
_cell.angle_alpha   90.00
_cell.angle_beta   90.00
_cell.angle_gamma   90.00
#
_symmetry.space_group_name_H-M   'P 1'
#
loop_
_entity.id
_entity.type
_entity.pdbx_description
1 polymer ?
#
loop_
_entity_poly.entity_id
_entity_poly.type
_entity_poly.pdbx_seq_one_letter_code
_entity_poly.pdbx_strand_id
1 'polypeptide(L)'
;MDNKGNQNKNGKNPRGQNYAVLIMTMLFTLLCVAMMHNLWQGSRTHKMPYSEFNQMLKDHEVESVVIGNGKIQITPKEDSKKYGGSQGKYGNLVGMEYYTIPINDPDLEKKLDEAGVTTYEQAEVDATGSIIMLLLEWVLPIAAMFVIFNMMMKRMGGGGGIMGVGKSNAKVYVQKETGVTFKDVAGEDEAKESLTEIVDFLHNPGKYTKIGAKLPKGALLVGPPGTGKTLLAKAVAGEAKVPFFSLSGSDFVEMFVGVGASRVRDLFKQAQQSAPCIIFIDEVDAIGKSRDSRLGGNDEREQTLNQLLSEMDGFDSSKGLLVMAATNRPEILDPALLRPGRFDRRIIVDKPDLKGRVQILKVHSKDVKLDETVDFEEIALATSGAVGADLANMMNEAAITAVKNGRKAVSQKDLFEAVELVLVGKEKKDRILSQEERQIVSYHEVGHALVSALQKDSEPVQKITIVPRTMGALGYVMQVPEEEKYLNTEKEIRAMLVGFLGGRAAEEIVFDTVTTGASNDIEKATRIARAMVTQYGMSKKFGLMGLESQENQYLNGRTVLNCSDMTAAEIDKEVMHILKVSYEEAKRLLSENREALDKIAAFLIEKETITGKEFMKIFHEVKGIPELEEKKQEGESRIEMPEAAKTGDEVQPIKTAEETNAEDPQNQQNLEAKLADEAPKSAEAVAAESPNEDEMRGGSSFDRK
;
A
#
# COMPACT_ATOMS: atom_id res chain seq x y z
N MET A 1 -8.54 22.45 62.11
CA MET A 1 -9.66 23.36 61.80
C MET A 1 -10.05 23.07 60.36
N ASP A 2 -10.69 21.92 60.13
CA ASP A 2 -12.15 21.72 60.16
C ASP A 2 -12.81 22.23 58.87
N ASN A 3 -13.22 21.31 57.99
CA ASN A 3 -14.64 21.02 57.90
C ASN A 3 -14.92 19.63 57.29
N LYS A 4 -15.80 18.90 57.96
CA LYS A 4 -16.33 17.58 57.61
C LYS A 4 -17.60 17.75 56.77
N GLY A 5 -17.86 16.74 55.93
CA GLY A 5 -19.21 16.23 55.70
C GLY A 5 -19.75 16.42 54.27
N ASN A 6 -19.88 15.33 53.51
CA ASN A 6 -21.16 14.63 53.46
C ASN A 6 -20.98 13.23 52.83
N GLN A 7 -21.10 12.19 53.66
CA GLN A 7 -21.27 10.80 53.22
C GLN A 7 -22.75 10.60 52.90
N ASN A 8 -23.10 10.29 51.65
CA ASN A 8 -24.37 9.64 51.37
C ASN A 8 -24.12 8.15 51.13
N LYS A 9 -24.35 7.36 52.18
CA LYS A 9 -24.42 5.90 52.13
C LYS A 9 -25.73 5.52 51.43
N ASN A 10 -25.64 4.90 50.25
CA ASN A 10 -26.67 3.96 49.82
C ASN A 10 -26.07 2.55 49.86
N GLY A 11 -26.37 1.85 50.94
CA GLY A 11 -26.01 0.46 51.13
C GLY A 11 -26.79 -0.44 50.18
N LYS A 12 -26.10 -1.03 49.20
CA LYS A 12 -26.43 -2.38 48.74
C LYS A 12 -25.50 -3.34 49.47
N ASN A 13 -26.10 -4.25 50.22
CA ASN A 13 -25.44 -5.28 51.01
C ASN A 13 -24.26 -5.93 50.24
N PRO A 14 -23.02 -5.91 50.77
CA PRO A 14 -21.86 -6.55 50.13
C PRO A 14 -21.95 -8.09 50.15
N ARG A 15 -22.95 -8.65 50.84
CA ARG A 15 -23.16 -10.10 50.88
C ARG A 15 -23.57 -10.67 49.52
N GLY A 16 -24.45 -10.02 48.77
CA GLY A 16 -24.92 -10.53 47.46
C GLY A 16 -23.84 -10.54 46.38
N GLN A 17 -22.97 -9.53 46.37
CA GLN A 17 -21.86 -9.42 45.41
C GLN A 17 -20.75 -10.42 45.73
N ASN A 18 -20.49 -10.70 47.01
CA ASN A 18 -19.55 -11.75 47.42
C ASN A 18 -20.06 -13.15 47.07
N TYR A 19 -21.36 -13.43 47.23
CA TYR A 19 -21.94 -14.71 46.78
C TYR A 19 -21.91 -14.85 45.26
N ALA A 20 -22.20 -13.78 44.51
CA ALA A 20 -22.11 -13.81 43.05
C ALA A 20 -20.68 -14.09 42.56
N VAL A 21 -19.67 -13.45 43.16
CA VAL A 21 -18.26 -13.73 42.85
C VAL A 21 -17.88 -15.16 43.22
N LEU A 22 -18.31 -15.66 44.39
CA LEU A 22 -18.04 -17.03 44.80
C LEU A 22 -18.69 -18.06 43.86
N ILE A 23 -19.94 -17.85 43.45
CA ILE A 23 -20.66 -18.71 42.50
C ILE A 23 -19.97 -18.67 41.13
N MET A 24 -19.58 -17.50 40.64
CA MET A 24 -18.85 -17.38 39.37
C MET A 24 -17.48 -18.06 39.43
N THR A 25 -16.75 -17.93 40.53
CA THR A 25 -15.47 -18.64 40.71
C THR A 25 -15.68 -20.15 40.79
N MET A 26 -16.72 -20.62 41.46
CA MET A 26 -17.06 -22.05 41.55
C MET A 26 -17.41 -22.63 40.18
N LEU A 27 -18.25 -21.93 39.41
CA LEU A 27 -18.62 -22.31 38.04
C LEU A 27 -17.41 -22.31 37.10
N PHE A 28 -16.52 -21.32 37.21
CA PHE A 28 -15.28 -21.27 36.42
C PHE A 28 -14.33 -22.41 36.79
N THR A 29 -14.14 -22.70 38.08
CA THR A 29 -13.32 -23.84 38.50
C THR A 29 -13.90 -25.17 38.02
N LEU A 30 -15.22 -25.31 38.04
CA LEU A 30 -15.90 -26.51 37.56
C LEU A 30 -15.76 -26.66 36.04
N LEU A 31 -15.86 -25.56 35.28
CA LEU A 31 -15.60 -25.53 33.85
C LEU A 31 -14.16 -25.92 33.51
N CYS A 32 -13.18 -25.35 34.22
CA CYS A 32 -11.77 -25.67 34.01
C CYS A 32 -11.45 -27.13 34.33
N VAL A 33 -11.99 -27.66 35.43
CA VAL A 33 -11.81 -29.08 35.77
C VAL A 33 -12.50 -29.99 34.75
N ALA A 34 -13.71 -29.65 34.31
CA ALA A 34 -14.41 -30.40 33.26
C ALA A 34 -13.64 -30.38 31.93
N MET A 35 -13.08 -29.23 31.54
CA MET A 35 -12.27 -29.11 30.33
C MET A 35 -10.96 -29.89 30.43
N MET A 36 -10.30 -29.84 31.59
CA MET A 36 -9.08 -30.62 31.85
C MET A 36 -9.36 -32.12 31.89
N HIS A 37 -10.48 -32.55 32.48
CA HIS A 37 -10.93 -33.94 32.48
C HIS A 37 -11.23 -34.44 31.05
N ASN A 38 -11.90 -33.63 30.22
CA ASN A 38 -12.12 -33.96 28.81
C ASN A 38 -10.82 -34.05 28.00
N LEU A 39 -9.88 -33.11 28.20
CA LEU A 39 -8.55 -33.17 27.57
C LEU A 39 -7.78 -34.41 28.03
N TRP A 40 -7.86 -34.75 29.32
CA TRP A 40 -7.19 -35.90 29.90
C TRP A 40 -7.77 -37.23 29.39
N GLN A 41 -9.10 -37.37 29.31
CA GLN A 41 -9.76 -38.57 28.75
C GLN A 41 -9.59 -38.68 27.23
N GLY A 42 -9.70 -37.57 26.51
CA GLY A 42 -9.51 -37.53 25.04
C GLY A 42 -8.08 -37.88 24.62
N SER A 43 -7.09 -37.66 25.50
CA SER A 43 -5.70 -38.02 25.24
C SER A 43 -5.37 -39.49 25.55
N ARG A 44 -6.29 -40.24 26.17
CA ARG A 44 -6.06 -41.61 26.64
C ARG A 44 -6.92 -42.67 25.95
N THR A 45 -7.99 -42.29 25.27
CA THR A 45 -8.91 -43.21 24.62
C THR A 45 -8.84 -43.06 23.11
N HIS A 46 -8.63 -44.16 22.39
CA HIS A 46 -8.58 -44.18 20.94
C HIS A 46 -9.75 -45.01 20.38
N LYS A 47 -10.74 -44.32 19.82
CA LYS A 47 -11.86 -44.97 19.13
C LYS A 47 -11.41 -45.42 17.74
N MET A 48 -11.50 -46.72 17.46
CA MET A 48 -11.26 -47.28 16.13
C MET A 48 -12.55 -47.75 15.46
N PRO A 49 -12.67 -47.70 14.12
CA PRO A 49 -13.76 -48.31 13.38
C PRO A 49 -13.81 -49.84 13.57
N TYR A 50 -15.01 -50.43 13.52
CA TYR A 50 -15.18 -51.88 13.64
C TYR A 50 -14.44 -52.68 12.55
N SER A 51 -14.29 -52.10 11.35
CA SER A 51 -13.51 -52.70 10.26
C SER A 51 -12.01 -52.82 10.59
N GLU A 52 -11.47 -51.83 11.32
CA GLU A 52 -10.07 -51.83 11.75
C GLU A 52 -9.85 -52.87 12.85
N PHE A 53 -10.80 -53.00 13.77
CA PHE A 53 -10.80 -54.09 14.76
C PHE A 53 -10.84 -55.48 14.10
N ASN A 54 -11.70 -55.69 13.10
CA ASN A 54 -11.73 -56.96 12.36
C ASN A 54 -10.40 -57.25 11.62
N GLN A 55 -9.68 -56.21 11.20
CA GLN A 55 -8.37 -56.38 10.61
C GLN A 55 -7.33 -56.78 11.68
N MET A 56 -7.36 -56.15 12.86
CA MET A 56 -6.50 -56.55 13.98
C MET A 56 -6.73 -58.00 14.41
N LEU A 57 -7.97 -58.50 14.34
CA LEU A 57 -8.28 -59.91 14.58
C LEU A 57 -7.65 -60.83 13.52
N LYS A 58 -7.75 -60.47 12.24
CA LYS A 58 -7.10 -61.25 11.15
C LYS A 58 -5.57 -61.25 11.24
N ASP A 59 -5.01 -60.15 11.71
CA ASP A 59 -3.57 -59.97 11.85
C ASP A 59 -3.04 -60.56 13.19
N HIS A 60 -3.92 -61.19 14.00
CA HIS A 60 -3.61 -61.80 15.30
C HIS A 60 -3.01 -60.84 16.35
N GLU A 61 -3.30 -59.54 16.25
CA GLU A 61 -2.71 -58.47 17.07
C GLU A 61 -3.50 -58.15 18.36
N VAL A 62 -4.59 -58.88 18.63
CA VAL A 62 -5.45 -58.69 19.81
C VAL A 62 -5.13 -59.73 20.89
N GLU A 63 -4.92 -59.28 22.13
CA GLU A 63 -4.63 -60.14 23.29
C GLU A 63 -5.90 -60.50 24.06
N SER A 64 -6.70 -59.49 24.42
CA SER A 64 -7.94 -59.67 25.16
C SER A 64 -9.01 -58.66 24.75
N VAL A 65 -10.26 -59.07 24.93
CA VAL A 65 -11.44 -58.26 24.57
C VAL A 65 -12.44 -58.25 25.72
N VAL A 66 -12.82 -57.05 26.18
CA VAL A 66 -13.86 -56.90 27.20
C VAL A 66 -15.10 -56.28 26.57
N ILE A 67 -16.22 -56.98 26.63
CA ILE A 67 -17.49 -56.54 26.04
C ILE A 67 -18.40 -56.02 27.15
N GLY A 68 -18.75 -54.73 27.11
CA GLY A 68 -19.58 -54.13 28.14
C GLY A 68 -19.96 -52.68 27.84
N ASN A 69 -21.05 -52.18 28.42
CA ASN A 69 -21.49 -50.78 28.33
C ASN A 69 -21.57 -50.23 26.88
N GLY A 70 -22.01 -51.06 25.92
CA GLY A 70 -22.17 -50.66 24.52
C GLY A 70 -20.86 -50.40 23.77
N LYS A 71 -19.73 -50.89 24.28
CA LYS A 71 -18.41 -50.80 23.65
C LYS A 71 -17.69 -52.15 23.75
N ILE A 72 -16.76 -52.38 22.82
CA ILE A 72 -15.80 -53.47 22.86
C ILE A 72 -14.45 -52.84 23.16
N GLN A 73 -13.92 -53.08 24.37
CA GLN A 73 -12.57 -52.66 24.76
C GLN A 73 -11.57 -53.69 24.27
N ILE A 74 -10.48 -53.21 23.66
CA ILE A 74 -9.51 -54.02 22.95
C ILE A 74 -8.14 -53.81 23.60
N THR A 75 -7.54 -54.90 24.06
CA THR A 75 -6.15 -54.91 24.50
C THR A 75 -5.29 -55.49 23.37
N PRO A 76 -4.46 -54.69 22.69
CA PRO A 76 -3.52 -55.21 21.70
C PRO A 76 -2.37 -55.96 22.38
N LYS A 77 -1.80 -56.96 21.71
CA LYS A 77 -0.60 -57.65 22.23
C LYS A 77 0.61 -56.70 22.26
N GLU A 78 1.50 -56.90 23.24
CA GLU A 78 2.69 -56.06 23.44
C GLU A 78 3.64 -56.00 22.23
N ASP A 79 3.60 -56.99 21.34
CA ASP A 79 4.44 -57.15 20.15
C ASP A 79 3.85 -56.56 18.86
N SER A 80 2.64 -55.98 18.88
CA SER A 80 2.05 -55.29 17.72
C SER A 80 2.86 -54.05 17.35
N LYS A 81 3.50 -54.03 16.18
CA LYS A 81 4.31 -52.88 15.72
C LYS A 81 3.50 -51.59 15.49
N LYS A 82 2.18 -51.70 15.36
CA LYS A 82 1.28 -50.58 15.00
C LYS A 82 0.47 -50.08 16.20
N TYR A 83 0.11 -50.95 17.15
CA TYR A 83 -0.72 -50.60 18.30
C TYR A 83 -0.09 -50.97 19.66
N GLY A 84 0.84 -51.94 19.66
CA GLY A 84 1.71 -52.32 20.77
C GLY A 84 2.91 -51.39 20.86
N GLY A 85 2.75 -50.26 21.55
CA GLY A 85 3.84 -49.31 21.68
C GLY A 85 3.46 -47.86 21.88
N SER A 86 2.33 -47.56 22.54
CA SER A 86 2.22 -46.24 23.19
C SER A 86 2.94 -46.27 24.54
N GLN A 87 4.26 -46.52 24.50
CA GLN A 87 5.14 -46.02 25.55
C GLN A 87 5.23 -44.51 25.37
N GLY A 88 4.19 -43.81 25.83
CA GLY A 88 4.19 -42.36 25.91
C GLY A 88 5.38 -41.87 26.75
N LYS A 89 5.86 -40.66 26.44
CA LYS A 89 7.01 -39.94 27.00
C LYS A 89 6.97 -39.69 28.54
N TYR A 90 6.06 -40.36 29.25
CA TYR A 90 5.90 -40.41 30.69
C TYR A 90 5.63 -41.88 31.07
N GLY A 91 6.70 -42.63 31.36
CA GLY A 91 6.69 -44.09 31.48
C GLY A 91 5.62 -44.68 32.40
N ASN A 92 5.21 -45.92 32.10
CA ASN A 92 4.41 -46.88 32.89
C ASN A 92 3.16 -46.39 33.66
N LEU A 93 2.71 -45.15 33.45
CA LEU A 93 1.59 -44.59 34.21
C LEU A 93 0.35 -44.30 33.36
N VAL A 94 0.44 -44.43 32.03
CA VAL A 94 -0.67 -44.09 31.11
C VAL A 94 -0.63 -44.95 29.83
N GLY A 95 -1.30 -46.10 29.82
CA GLY A 95 -1.57 -46.84 28.58
C GLY A 95 -2.72 -46.21 27.77
N MET A 96 -2.69 -46.34 26.44
CA MET A 96 -3.81 -45.94 25.58
C MET A 96 -4.87 -47.04 25.59
N GLU A 97 -6.12 -46.67 25.85
CA GLU A 97 -7.26 -47.58 25.78
C GLU A 97 -7.89 -47.56 24.38
N TYR A 98 -7.88 -48.71 23.71
CA TYR A 98 -8.51 -48.87 22.40
C TYR A 98 -9.92 -49.41 22.56
N TYR A 99 -10.89 -48.83 21.85
CA TYR A 99 -12.26 -49.36 21.83
C TYR A 99 -12.93 -49.19 20.49
N THR A 100 -13.87 -50.08 20.20
CA THR A 100 -14.80 -49.96 19.08
C THR A 100 -16.25 -50.02 19.55
N ILE A 101 -17.17 -49.56 18.70
CA ILE A 101 -18.61 -49.67 18.95
C ILE A 101 -19.06 -50.98 18.29
N PRO A 102 -19.74 -51.89 19.02
CA PRO A 102 -20.20 -53.15 18.45
C PRO A 102 -21.20 -52.87 17.32
N ILE A 103 -20.96 -53.52 16.17
CA ILE A 103 -21.96 -53.70 15.12
C ILE A 103 -22.56 -55.10 15.34
N ASN A 104 -23.83 -55.31 14.99
CA ASN A 104 -24.47 -56.61 15.12
C ASN A 104 -23.76 -57.65 14.22
N ASP A 105 -22.79 -58.38 14.78
CA ASP A 105 -21.96 -59.37 14.10
C ASP A 105 -22.15 -60.73 14.80
N PRO A 106 -23.04 -61.59 14.28
CA PRO A 106 -23.37 -62.89 14.89
C PRO A 106 -22.20 -63.87 14.95
N ASP A 107 -21.13 -63.64 14.18
CA ASP A 107 -19.96 -64.52 14.09
C ASP A 107 -18.74 -63.96 14.85
N LEU A 108 -18.93 -62.92 15.68
CA LEU A 108 -17.84 -62.30 16.43
C LEU A 108 -17.11 -63.28 17.36
N GLU A 109 -17.83 -64.16 18.06
CA GLU A 109 -17.23 -65.17 18.94
C GLU A 109 -16.31 -66.12 18.16
N LYS A 110 -16.75 -66.59 16.99
CA LYS A 110 -15.93 -67.44 16.11
C LYS A 110 -14.69 -66.71 15.61
N LYS A 111 -14.79 -65.41 15.29
CA LYS A 111 -13.64 -64.60 14.85
C LYS A 111 -12.63 -64.39 15.96
N LEU A 112 -13.07 -64.28 17.21
CA LEU A 112 -12.17 -64.19 18.37
C LEU A 112 -11.43 -65.52 18.61
N ASP A 113 -12.13 -66.64 18.46
CA ASP A 113 -11.54 -67.98 18.57
C ASP A 113 -10.54 -68.25 17.43
N GLU A 114 -10.90 -67.95 16.19
CA GLU A 114 -10.01 -68.08 15.01
C GLU A 114 -8.78 -67.18 15.11
N ALA A 115 -8.91 -66.00 15.72
CA ALA A 115 -7.82 -65.05 15.95
C ALA A 115 -6.91 -65.43 17.15
N GLY A 116 -7.26 -66.46 17.93
CA GLY A 116 -6.46 -66.93 19.06
C GLY A 116 -6.42 -65.94 20.23
N VAL A 117 -7.51 -65.21 20.47
CA VAL A 117 -7.65 -64.29 21.61
C VAL A 117 -7.77 -65.11 22.91
N THR A 118 -6.88 -64.87 23.87
CA THR A 118 -6.75 -65.75 25.06
C THR A 118 -7.79 -65.50 26.13
N THR A 119 -8.45 -64.34 26.11
CA THR A 119 -9.41 -63.95 27.16
C THR A 119 -10.45 -62.99 26.59
N TYR A 120 -11.73 -63.37 26.65
CA TYR A 120 -12.83 -62.45 26.38
C TYR A 120 -13.93 -62.62 27.44
N GLU A 121 -14.27 -61.53 28.11
CA GLU A 121 -15.19 -61.52 29.26
C GLU A 121 -16.23 -60.39 29.13
N GLN A 122 -17.40 -60.57 29.75
CA GLN A 122 -18.34 -59.46 29.96
C GLN A 122 -17.90 -58.66 31.20
N ALA A 123 -17.90 -57.33 31.08
CA ALA A 123 -17.53 -56.47 32.21
C ALA A 123 -18.54 -56.62 33.37
N GLU A 124 -18.06 -57.07 34.54
CA GLU A 124 -18.84 -56.98 35.78
C GLU A 124 -18.83 -55.54 36.31
N VAL A 125 -20.02 -55.01 36.61
CA VAL A 125 -20.17 -53.63 37.10
C VAL A 125 -20.03 -53.62 38.62
N ASP A 126 -18.81 -53.47 39.14
CA ASP A 126 -18.63 -53.17 40.57
C ASP A 126 -19.02 -51.72 40.86
N ALA A 127 -20.28 -51.54 41.27
CA ALA A 127 -20.86 -50.23 41.55
C ALA A 127 -20.17 -49.51 42.73
N THR A 128 -19.50 -50.25 43.62
CA THR A 128 -18.92 -49.67 44.85
C THR A 128 -17.55 -49.03 44.57
N GLY A 129 -16.70 -49.69 43.79
CA GLY A 129 -15.42 -49.13 43.34
C GLY A 129 -15.59 -47.92 42.41
N SER A 130 -16.64 -47.95 41.57
CA SER A 130 -16.94 -46.89 40.59
C SER A 130 -17.31 -45.55 41.25
N ILE A 131 -18.01 -45.55 42.38
CA ILE A 131 -18.40 -44.33 43.11
C ILE A 131 -17.18 -43.70 43.81
N ILE A 132 -16.29 -44.52 44.35
CA ILE A 132 -15.06 -44.04 45.01
C ILE A 132 -14.13 -43.39 44.00
N MET A 133 -13.94 -44.00 42.82
CA MET A 133 -13.15 -43.42 41.72
C MET A 133 -13.76 -42.11 41.21
N LEU A 134 -15.08 -42.03 41.05
CA LEU A 134 -15.76 -40.80 40.63
C LEU A 134 -15.53 -39.64 41.63
N LEU A 135 -15.60 -39.92 42.94
CA LEU A 135 -15.32 -38.91 43.96
C LEU A 135 -13.84 -38.51 43.95
N LEU A 136 -12.90 -39.45 43.79
CA LEU A 136 -11.48 -39.13 43.78
C LEU A 136 -11.08 -38.30 42.54
N GLU A 137 -11.62 -38.63 41.35
CA GLU A 137 -11.32 -37.95 40.09
C GLU A 137 -11.92 -36.55 39.99
N TRP A 138 -13.06 -36.28 40.64
CA TRP A 138 -13.70 -34.97 40.56
C TRP A 138 -13.46 -34.10 41.79
N VAL A 139 -13.54 -34.66 43.00
CA VAL A 139 -13.45 -33.87 44.23
C VAL A 139 -12.02 -33.40 44.49
N LEU A 140 -11.02 -34.25 44.25
CA LEU A 140 -9.62 -33.92 44.53
C LEU A 140 -9.07 -32.81 43.61
N PRO A 141 -9.29 -32.84 42.27
CA PRO A 141 -8.86 -31.75 41.40
C PRO A 141 -9.61 -30.44 41.64
N ILE A 142 -10.91 -30.49 41.95
CA ILE A 142 -11.68 -29.28 42.29
C ILE A 142 -11.14 -28.65 43.58
N ALA A 143 -10.89 -29.46 44.61
CA ALA A 143 -10.33 -28.98 45.87
C ALA A 143 -8.91 -28.39 45.69
N ALA A 144 -8.05 -29.08 44.93
CA ALA A 144 -6.70 -28.59 44.63
C ALA A 144 -6.72 -27.28 43.83
N MET A 145 -7.56 -27.20 42.80
CA MET A 145 -7.72 -25.99 41.99
C MET A 145 -8.28 -24.83 42.81
N PHE A 146 -9.23 -25.09 43.71
CA PHE A 146 -9.78 -24.07 44.61
C PHE A 146 -8.70 -23.51 45.55
N VAL A 147 -7.81 -24.36 46.09
CA VAL A 147 -6.69 -23.93 46.94
C VAL A 147 -5.68 -23.09 46.14
N ILE A 148 -5.28 -23.55 44.95
CA ILE A 148 -4.35 -22.82 44.07
C ILE A 148 -4.93 -21.47 43.66
N PHE A 149 -6.21 -21.44 43.28
CA PHE A 149 -6.88 -20.23 42.86
C PHE A 149 -7.04 -19.22 44.02
N ASN A 150 -7.36 -19.69 45.22
CA ASN A 150 -7.43 -18.82 46.42
C ASN A 150 -6.03 -18.29 46.81
N MET A 151 -4.97 -19.08 46.63
CA MET A 151 -3.59 -18.63 46.80
C MET A 151 -3.17 -17.61 45.73
N MET A 152 -3.57 -17.81 44.47
CA MET A 152 -3.30 -16.88 43.35
C MET A 152 -4.05 -15.56 43.52
N MET A 153 -5.32 -15.60 43.90
CA MET A 153 -6.13 -14.40 44.17
C MET A 153 -5.61 -13.61 45.36
N LYS A 154 -5.11 -14.28 46.42
CA LYS A 154 -4.42 -13.60 47.52
C LYS A 154 -3.09 -12.96 47.10
N ARG A 155 -2.42 -13.51 46.07
CA ARG A 155 -1.17 -12.97 45.51
C ARG A 155 -1.40 -11.84 44.48
N MET A 156 -2.56 -11.82 43.82
CA MET A 156 -3.03 -10.76 42.91
C MET A 156 -3.83 -9.63 43.60
N GLY A 157 -4.15 -9.77 44.89
CA GLY A 157 -4.87 -8.75 45.67
C GLY A 157 -4.06 -7.49 46.01
N GLY A 158 -2.80 -7.40 45.58
CA GLY A 158 -1.92 -6.24 45.78
C GLY A 158 -1.74 -5.44 44.48
N GLY A 159 -2.75 -4.65 44.11
CA GLY A 159 -2.64 -3.63 43.06
C GLY A 159 -3.10 -4.05 41.67
N GLY A 160 -4.30 -3.60 41.28
CA GLY A 160 -4.76 -3.61 39.88
C GLY A 160 -5.58 -4.83 39.47
N GLY A 161 -6.81 -4.92 39.96
CA GLY A 161 -7.79 -5.88 39.46
C GLY A 161 -8.21 -5.62 38.01
N ILE A 162 -8.83 -6.63 37.40
CA ILE A 162 -9.42 -6.74 36.04
C ILE A 162 -10.30 -5.54 35.58
N MET A 163 -10.59 -4.57 36.45
CA MET A 163 -11.26 -3.30 36.16
C MET A 163 -10.40 -2.26 35.39
N GLY A 164 -9.13 -2.56 35.07
CA GLY A 164 -8.20 -1.63 34.41
C GLY A 164 -8.28 -1.58 32.87
N VAL A 165 -9.05 -2.45 32.21
CA VAL A 165 -9.05 -2.63 30.75
C VAL A 165 -9.66 -1.44 29.97
N GLY A 166 -10.32 -0.49 30.65
CA GLY A 166 -11.02 0.63 30.01
C GLY A 166 -10.33 2.01 30.04
N LYS A 167 -9.15 2.18 30.66
CA LYS A 167 -8.42 3.45 30.64
C LYS A 167 -7.19 3.30 29.77
N SER A 168 -7.25 3.82 28.54
CA SER A 168 -6.14 3.76 27.61
C SER A 168 -4.98 4.64 28.11
N ASN A 169 -3.84 4.02 28.43
CA ASN A 169 -2.55 4.70 28.53
C ASN A 169 -1.89 4.66 27.14
N ALA A 170 -2.56 5.18 26.12
CA ALA A 170 -1.91 5.38 24.83
C ALA A 170 -0.87 6.49 25.00
N LYS A 171 0.39 6.20 24.67
CA LYS A 171 1.45 7.21 24.58
C LYS A 171 1.11 8.14 23.43
N VAL A 172 0.34 9.18 23.70
CA VAL A 172 0.13 10.28 22.76
C VAL A 172 1.48 10.97 22.59
N TYR A 173 2.12 10.81 21.44
CA TYR A 173 3.37 11.48 21.12
C TYR A 173 3.08 12.96 20.85
N VAL A 174 3.10 13.76 21.92
CA VAL A 174 3.02 15.22 21.81
C VAL A 174 4.41 15.74 21.47
N GLN A 175 4.61 16.14 20.22
CA GLN A 175 5.78 16.91 19.82
C GLN A 175 5.47 18.39 20.05
N LYS A 176 6.11 19.00 21.04
CA LYS A 176 5.96 20.44 21.31
C LYS A 176 6.59 21.29 20.21
N GLU A 177 7.64 20.80 19.57
CA GLU A 177 8.29 21.41 18.40
C GLU A 177 8.69 20.28 17.43
N THR A 178 8.31 20.42 16.16
CA THR A 178 8.61 19.42 15.12
C THR A 178 10.02 19.60 14.55
N GLY A 179 10.60 20.80 14.64
CA GLY A 179 11.91 21.14 14.06
C GLY A 179 11.95 21.20 12.52
N VAL A 180 10.81 20.97 11.87
CA VAL A 180 10.66 20.96 10.40
C VAL A 180 9.77 22.14 10.00
N THR A 181 10.17 22.86 8.97
CA THR A 181 9.44 24.03 8.43
C THR A 181 9.17 23.86 6.93
N PHE A 182 8.46 24.81 6.30
CA PHE A 182 8.26 24.77 4.85
C PHE A 182 9.56 24.87 4.04
N LYS A 183 10.68 25.31 4.64
CA LYS A 183 12.00 25.32 4.00
C LYS A 183 12.58 23.92 3.77
N ASP A 184 12.06 22.94 4.49
CA ASP A 184 12.49 21.54 4.42
C ASP A 184 11.57 20.72 3.49
N VAL A 185 10.54 21.35 2.92
CA VAL A 185 9.60 20.74 1.96
C VAL A 185 9.72 21.44 0.61
N ALA A 186 10.18 20.70 -0.39
CA ALA A 186 10.40 21.17 -1.75
C ALA A 186 9.46 20.46 -2.74
N GLY A 187 9.22 21.09 -3.89
CA GLY A 187 8.45 20.50 -4.99
C GLY A 187 6.93 20.43 -4.83
N GLU A 188 6.38 20.98 -3.75
CA GLU A 188 4.95 20.96 -3.43
C GLU A 188 4.40 22.40 -3.27
N ASP A 189 4.62 23.27 -4.25
CA ASP A 189 4.33 24.70 -4.13
C ASP A 189 2.82 24.99 -3.97
N GLU A 190 1.97 24.31 -4.74
CA GLU A 190 0.51 24.44 -4.67
C GLU A 190 -0.05 24.00 -3.31
N ALA A 191 0.45 22.86 -2.81
CA ALA A 191 0.06 22.35 -1.50
C ALA A 191 0.54 23.27 -0.37
N LYS A 192 1.77 23.82 -0.47
CA LYS A 192 2.31 24.80 0.49
C LYS A 192 1.50 26.09 0.50
N GLU A 193 1.08 26.61 -0.65
CA GLU A 193 0.24 27.82 -0.72
C GLU A 193 -1.09 27.60 0.01
N SER A 194 -1.78 26.50 -0.30
CA SER A 194 -3.03 26.11 0.36
C SER A 194 -2.87 25.95 1.88
N LEU A 195 -1.74 25.40 2.32
CA LEU A 195 -1.43 25.22 3.74
C LEU A 195 -0.97 26.51 4.43
N THR A 196 -0.43 27.48 3.70
CA THR A 196 -0.01 28.77 4.25
C THR A 196 -1.23 29.55 4.75
N GLU A 197 -2.38 29.45 4.07
CA GLU A 197 -3.66 29.98 4.58
C GLU A 197 -4.01 29.38 5.95
N ILE A 198 -3.82 28.07 6.11
CA ILE A 198 -4.09 27.36 7.35
C ILE A 198 -3.10 27.78 8.46
N VAL A 199 -1.84 28.04 8.11
CA VAL A 199 -0.83 28.56 9.05
C VAL A 199 -1.18 29.98 9.52
N ASP A 200 -1.57 30.89 8.61
CA ASP A 200 -2.04 32.25 9.00
C ASP A 200 -3.28 32.17 9.90
N PHE A 201 -4.16 31.21 9.62
CA PHE A 201 -5.32 30.93 10.46
C PHE A 201 -4.90 30.53 11.90
N LEU A 202 -3.96 29.60 12.06
CA LEU A 202 -3.52 29.14 13.38
C LEU A 202 -2.79 30.24 14.17
N HIS A 203 -2.06 31.13 13.50
CA HIS A 203 -1.43 32.30 14.13
C HIS A 203 -2.43 33.36 14.58
N ASN A 204 -3.43 33.67 13.75
CA ASN A 204 -4.35 34.79 13.97
C ASN A 204 -5.83 34.40 13.78
N PRO A 205 -6.39 33.48 14.59
CA PRO A 205 -7.77 33.00 14.40
C PRO A 205 -8.81 34.14 14.49
N GLY A 206 -8.56 35.12 15.37
CA GLY A 206 -9.46 36.27 15.56
C GLY A 206 -9.61 37.18 14.35
N LYS A 207 -8.65 37.22 13.42
CA LYS A 207 -8.74 38.00 12.16
C LYS A 207 -9.89 37.49 11.30
N TYR A 208 -10.02 36.17 11.18
CA TYR A 208 -11.03 35.48 10.39
C TYR A 208 -12.40 35.48 11.09
N THR A 209 -12.43 35.25 12.41
CA THR A 209 -13.68 35.24 13.17
C THR A 209 -14.38 36.61 13.18
N LYS A 210 -13.63 37.72 13.16
CA LYS A 210 -14.19 39.09 13.17
C LYS A 210 -15.07 39.41 11.96
N ILE A 211 -14.75 38.85 10.80
CA ILE A 211 -15.52 39.03 9.56
C ILE A 211 -16.55 37.91 9.34
N GLY A 212 -16.71 37.02 10.31
CA GLY A 212 -17.66 35.90 10.26
C GLY A 212 -17.18 34.70 9.44
N ALA A 213 -15.90 34.63 9.07
CA ALA A 213 -15.37 33.47 8.36
C ALA A 213 -15.34 32.25 9.29
N LYS A 214 -15.91 31.14 8.81
CA LYS A 214 -15.85 29.85 9.50
C LYS A 214 -14.49 29.22 9.23
N LEU A 215 -13.86 28.79 10.30
CA LEU A 215 -12.51 28.23 10.28
C LEU A 215 -12.59 26.78 9.79
N PRO A 216 -11.67 26.34 8.92
CA PRO A 216 -11.68 24.96 8.46
C PRO A 216 -11.42 24.03 9.64
N LYS A 217 -12.28 23.03 9.81
CA LYS A 217 -12.16 22.07 10.92
C LYS A 217 -11.13 20.99 10.61
N GLY A 218 -10.91 20.69 9.33
CA GLY A 218 -9.93 19.69 8.98
C GLY A 218 -9.48 19.70 7.52
N ALA A 219 -8.23 19.30 7.32
CA ALA A 219 -7.61 19.19 6.01
C ALA A 219 -7.21 17.74 5.71
N LEU A 220 -7.60 17.23 4.54
CA LEU A 220 -7.19 15.92 4.04
C LEU A 220 -6.11 16.09 2.98
N LEU A 221 -4.91 15.59 3.29
CA LEU A 221 -3.78 15.46 2.37
C LEU A 221 -3.96 14.16 1.56
N VAL A 222 -4.03 14.30 0.25
CA VAL A 222 -4.31 13.20 -0.68
C VAL A 222 -3.20 13.10 -1.71
N GLY A 223 -2.64 11.91 -1.90
CA GLY A 223 -1.63 11.71 -2.95
C GLY A 223 -0.93 10.37 -2.87
N PRO A 224 -0.04 10.05 -3.82
CA PRO A 224 0.73 8.80 -3.82
C PRO A 224 1.59 8.63 -2.55
N PRO A 225 1.93 7.39 -2.15
CA PRO A 225 2.88 7.18 -1.06
C PRO A 225 4.24 7.81 -1.38
N GLY A 226 4.93 8.32 -0.36
CA GLY A 226 6.27 8.89 -0.51
C GLY A 226 6.35 10.33 -1.05
N THR A 227 5.23 11.02 -1.29
CA THR A 227 5.20 12.45 -1.67
C THR A 227 5.37 13.43 -0.49
N GLY A 228 5.67 12.92 0.71
CA GLY A 228 5.97 13.79 1.85
C GLY A 228 4.75 14.34 2.59
N LYS A 229 3.55 13.76 2.46
CA LYS A 229 2.34 14.18 3.21
C LYS A 229 2.56 14.35 4.72
N THR A 230 3.21 13.39 5.37
CA THR A 230 3.53 13.43 6.81
C THR A 230 4.57 14.51 7.13
N LEU A 231 5.53 14.75 6.22
CA LEU A 231 6.53 15.81 6.36
C LEU A 231 5.87 17.19 6.23
N LEU A 232 4.96 17.34 5.27
CA LEU A 232 4.20 18.55 5.03
C LEU A 232 3.32 18.90 6.24
N ALA A 233 2.63 17.93 6.84
CA ALA A 233 1.87 18.15 8.08
C ALA A 233 2.75 18.61 9.26
N LYS A 234 3.96 18.04 9.41
CA LYS A 234 4.93 18.49 10.42
C LYS A 234 5.46 19.89 10.15
N ALA A 235 5.65 20.25 8.89
CA ALA A 235 6.08 21.59 8.47
C ALA A 235 5.02 22.65 8.80
N VAL A 236 3.73 22.35 8.58
CA VAL A 236 2.61 23.24 8.97
C VAL A 236 2.64 23.51 10.47
N ALA A 237 2.82 22.47 11.30
CA ALA A 237 2.90 22.63 12.75
C ALA A 237 4.13 23.43 13.19
N GLY A 238 5.28 23.21 12.55
CA GLY A 238 6.51 23.95 12.81
C GLY A 238 6.37 25.43 12.45
N GLU A 239 5.69 25.73 11.34
CA GLU A 239 5.52 27.10 10.87
C GLU A 239 4.43 27.87 11.63
N ALA A 240 3.39 27.16 12.10
CA ALA A 240 2.42 27.69 13.05
C ALA A 240 2.96 27.77 14.50
N LYS A 241 4.08 27.09 14.81
CA LYS A 241 4.64 26.95 16.16
C LYS A 241 3.62 26.46 17.20
N VAL A 242 2.81 25.48 16.82
CA VAL A 242 1.78 24.87 17.68
C VAL A 242 2.11 23.42 18.00
N PRO A 243 1.63 22.85 19.13
CA PRO A 243 1.81 21.43 19.44
C PRO A 243 1.26 20.52 18.34
N PHE A 244 2.01 19.46 18.03
CA PHE A 244 1.67 18.46 17.01
C PHE A 244 1.39 17.10 17.64
N PHE A 245 0.17 16.61 17.45
CA PHE A 245 -0.29 15.29 17.88
C PHE A 245 -0.28 14.35 16.67
N SER A 246 0.63 13.40 16.61
CA SER A 246 0.73 12.44 15.48
C SER A 246 0.26 11.06 15.89
N LEU A 247 -0.71 10.49 15.17
CA LEU A 247 -1.20 9.12 15.35
C LEU A 247 -1.37 8.44 13.99
N SER A 248 -1.23 7.12 13.95
CA SER A 248 -1.58 6.33 12.77
C SER A 248 -3.05 5.91 12.84
N GLY A 249 -3.73 5.88 11.69
CA GLY A 249 -5.09 5.35 11.56
C GLY A 249 -5.17 3.89 12.02
N SER A 250 -4.10 3.11 11.82
CA SER A 250 -3.99 1.74 12.31
C SER A 250 -4.03 1.62 13.84
N ASP A 251 -3.58 2.65 14.57
CA ASP A 251 -3.54 2.64 16.04
C ASP A 251 -4.93 2.65 16.67
N PHE A 252 -5.95 2.91 15.87
CA PHE A 252 -7.35 2.95 16.28
C PHE A 252 -8.10 1.65 15.99
N VAL A 253 -7.50 0.72 15.25
CA VAL A 253 -8.10 -0.58 14.90
C VAL A 253 -7.57 -1.63 15.88
N GLU A 254 -8.44 -2.10 16.77
CA GLU A 254 -8.07 -3.05 17.83
C GLU A 254 -9.01 -4.25 17.88
N MET A 255 -8.56 -5.37 18.46
CA MET A 255 -9.38 -6.59 18.60
C MET A 255 -10.58 -6.41 19.55
N PHE A 256 -10.54 -5.38 20.40
CA PHE A 256 -11.56 -5.14 21.43
C PHE A 256 -12.49 -3.99 21.00
N VAL A 257 -13.78 -4.33 20.86
CA VAL A 257 -14.84 -3.37 20.52
C VAL A 257 -14.85 -2.20 21.50
N GLY A 258 -14.86 -0.97 20.96
CA GLY A 258 -14.94 0.27 21.74
C GLY A 258 -13.61 0.83 22.26
N VAL A 259 -12.49 0.10 22.12
CA VAL A 259 -11.17 0.64 22.49
C VAL A 259 -10.75 1.76 21.54
N GLY A 260 -10.91 1.58 20.23
CA GLY A 260 -10.63 2.63 19.24
C GLY A 260 -11.42 3.91 19.49
N ALA A 261 -12.74 3.80 19.69
CA ALA A 261 -13.60 4.93 20.04
C ALA A 261 -13.22 5.62 21.37
N SER A 262 -12.71 4.89 22.36
CA SER A 262 -12.19 5.55 23.58
C SER A 262 -10.93 6.35 23.31
N ARG A 263 -10.01 5.83 22.48
CA ARG A 263 -8.78 6.53 22.11
C ARG A 263 -9.05 7.83 21.35
N VAL A 264 -10.01 7.81 20.42
CA VAL A 264 -10.45 9.03 19.71
C VAL A 264 -10.93 10.09 20.70
N ARG A 265 -11.78 9.73 21.67
CA ARG A 265 -12.25 10.66 22.71
C ARG A 265 -11.12 11.23 23.56
N ASP A 266 -10.21 10.36 24.01
CA ASP A 266 -9.08 10.78 24.84
C ASP A 266 -8.13 11.71 24.08
N LEU A 267 -7.91 11.45 22.78
CA LEU A 267 -7.12 12.29 21.88
C LEU A 267 -7.71 13.70 21.77
N PHE A 268 -8.98 13.82 21.40
CA PHE A 268 -9.63 15.13 21.24
C PHE A 268 -9.70 15.90 22.55
N LYS A 269 -9.90 15.21 23.68
CA LYS A 269 -9.87 15.83 25.01
C LYS A 269 -8.49 16.42 25.35
N GLN A 270 -7.41 15.69 25.07
CA GLN A 270 -6.03 16.18 25.31
C GLN A 270 -5.66 17.32 24.35
N ALA A 271 -6.04 17.22 23.09
CA ALA A 271 -5.81 18.24 22.09
C ALA A 271 -6.54 19.55 22.46
N GLN A 272 -7.79 19.46 22.92
CA GLN A 272 -8.57 20.63 23.34
C GLN A 272 -7.97 21.34 24.58
N GLN A 273 -7.29 20.60 25.46
CA GLN A 273 -6.55 21.18 26.59
C GLN A 273 -5.25 21.88 26.17
N SER A 274 -4.72 21.52 25.00
CA SER A 274 -3.46 22.03 24.46
C SER A 274 -3.66 22.97 23.27
N ALA A 275 -4.89 23.44 23.04
CA ALA A 275 -5.24 24.29 21.91
C ALA A 275 -4.64 25.72 22.08
N PRO A 276 -4.16 26.36 21.00
CA PRO A 276 -4.20 25.94 19.60
C PRO A 276 -3.20 24.81 19.30
N CYS A 277 -3.62 23.79 18.54
CA CYS A 277 -2.79 22.63 18.20
C CYS A 277 -3.29 21.91 16.92
N ILE A 278 -2.46 21.01 16.39
CA ILE A 278 -2.77 20.19 15.22
C ILE A 278 -2.83 18.72 15.62
N ILE A 279 -3.93 18.05 15.24
CA ILE A 279 -4.06 16.58 15.27
C ILE A 279 -3.77 16.06 13.87
N PHE A 280 -2.78 15.21 13.71
CA PHE A 280 -2.46 14.53 12.46
C PHE A 280 -2.75 13.03 12.57
N ILE A 281 -3.58 12.53 11.65
CA ILE A 281 -3.93 11.12 11.50
C ILE A 281 -3.38 10.63 10.17
N ASP A 282 -2.29 9.85 10.21
CA ASP A 282 -1.77 9.18 9.00
C ASP A 282 -2.65 7.97 8.65
N GLU A 283 -2.64 7.53 7.39
CA GLU A 283 -3.43 6.37 6.92
C GLU A 283 -4.89 6.36 7.41
N VAL A 284 -5.59 7.49 7.28
CA VAL A 284 -6.97 7.62 7.78
C VAL A 284 -7.93 6.61 7.14
N ASP A 285 -7.58 6.07 5.97
CA ASP A 285 -8.31 4.98 5.32
C ASP A 285 -8.36 3.68 6.12
N ALA A 286 -7.47 3.48 7.10
CA ALA A 286 -7.55 2.36 8.05
C ALA A 286 -8.86 2.38 8.85
N ILE A 287 -9.30 3.56 9.31
CA ILE A 287 -10.59 3.73 10.04
C ILE A 287 -11.71 4.29 9.18
N GLY A 288 -11.38 4.93 8.06
CA GLY A 288 -12.30 5.74 7.28
C GLY A 288 -12.92 5.08 6.07
N LYS A 289 -12.79 3.77 5.85
CA LYS A 289 -13.33 3.15 4.63
C LYS A 289 -14.86 3.04 4.66
N SER A 290 -15.47 3.24 3.50
CA SER A 290 -16.89 3.02 3.27
C SER A 290 -17.32 1.59 3.59
N ARG A 291 -18.58 1.44 4.01
CA ARG A 291 -19.19 0.15 4.35
C ARG A 291 -19.15 -0.82 3.16
N ASP A 292 -18.30 -1.84 3.24
CA ASP A 292 -18.45 -3.01 2.38
C ASP A 292 -19.55 -3.90 2.97
N SER A 293 -20.68 -3.97 2.29
CA SER A 293 -21.92 -4.64 2.67
C SER A 293 -21.84 -6.18 2.68
N ARG A 294 -20.67 -6.76 2.97
CA ARG A 294 -20.43 -8.21 2.97
C ARG A 294 -19.81 -8.68 4.29
N LEU A 295 -20.64 -9.28 5.14
CA LEU A 295 -20.32 -10.15 6.29
C LEU A 295 -19.41 -9.58 7.40
N GLY A 296 -20.03 -9.01 8.44
CA GLY A 296 -19.78 -9.40 9.85
C GLY A 296 -18.46 -9.06 10.55
N GLY A 297 -17.64 -8.14 10.04
CA GLY A 297 -16.33 -7.80 10.65
C GLY A 297 -16.04 -6.31 10.90
N ASN A 298 -16.99 -5.40 10.71
CA ASN A 298 -16.75 -3.95 10.66
C ASN A 298 -17.20 -3.15 11.90
N ASP A 299 -17.79 -3.78 12.92
CA ASP A 299 -18.47 -3.05 14.01
C ASP A 299 -17.52 -2.14 14.82
N GLU A 300 -16.29 -2.59 15.10
CA GLU A 300 -15.29 -1.82 15.85
C GLU A 300 -14.82 -0.59 15.07
N ARG A 301 -14.49 -0.79 13.79
CA ARG A 301 -14.05 0.26 12.90
C ARG A 301 -15.14 1.29 12.66
N GLU A 302 -16.38 0.86 12.43
CA GLU A 302 -17.52 1.74 12.27
C GLU A 302 -17.79 2.56 13.54
N GLN A 303 -17.67 1.93 14.72
CA GLN A 303 -17.81 2.64 15.98
C GLN A 303 -16.73 3.71 16.15
N THR A 304 -15.49 3.38 15.83
CA THR A 304 -14.36 4.31 15.92
C THR A 304 -14.48 5.45 14.91
N LEU A 305 -14.90 5.17 13.68
CA LEU A 305 -15.21 6.18 12.66
C LEU A 305 -16.31 7.12 13.12
N ASN A 306 -17.45 6.58 13.58
CA ASN A 306 -18.56 7.40 14.06
C ASN A 306 -18.16 8.28 15.25
N GLN A 307 -17.27 7.78 16.12
CA GLN A 307 -16.73 8.58 17.20
C GLN A 307 -15.87 9.73 16.68
N LEU A 308 -15.00 9.49 15.68
CA LEU A 308 -14.21 10.55 15.05
C LEU A 308 -15.12 11.62 14.43
N LEU A 309 -16.17 11.21 13.72
CA LEU A 309 -17.16 12.12 13.15
C LEU A 309 -17.86 12.96 14.22
N SER A 310 -18.28 12.32 15.32
CA SER A 310 -18.92 12.99 16.46
C SER A 310 -18.00 14.01 17.12
N GLU A 311 -16.72 13.68 17.32
CA GLU A 311 -15.73 14.62 17.88
C GLU A 311 -15.49 15.80 16.93
N MET A 312 -15.34 15.55 15.62
CA MET A 312 -15.14 16.60 14.61
C MET A 312 -16.32 17.58 14.56
N ASP A 313 -17.55 17.06 14.63
CA ASP A 313 -18.76 17.89 14.64
C ASP A 313 -18.88 18.66 15.98
N GLY A 314 -18.45 18.06 17.10
CA GLY A 314 -18.64 18.54 18.46
C GLY A 314 -17.65 19.61 18.97
N PHE A 315 -16.46 19.75 18.38
CA PHE A 315 -15.49 20.76 18.85
C PHE A 315 -15.74 22.16 18.25
N ASP A 316 -15.46 23.18 19.08
CA ASP A 316 -15.54 24.58 18.69
C ASP A 316 -14.28 24.97 17.90
N SER A 317 -14.48 25.34 16.64
CA SER A 317 -13.42 25.78 15.73
C SER A 317 -12.73 27.07 16.20
N SER A 318 -13.37 27.87 17.06
CA SER A 318 -12.81 29.12 17.59
C SER A 318 -11.55 28.91 18.45
N LYS A 319 -11.36 27.70 19.00
CA LYS A 319 -10.23 27.37 19.88
C LYS A 319 -8.91 27.12 19.13
N GLY A 320 -8.91 27.17 17.79
CA GLY A 320 -7.69 26.94 16.99
C GLY A 320 -7.22 25.48 16.99
N LEU A 321 -8.16 24.53 17.04
CA LEU A 321 -7.89 23.10 16.87
C LEU A 321 -8.11 22.71 15.40
N LEU A 322 -7.09 22.14 14.76
CA LEU A 322 -7.15 21.67 13.37
C LEU A 322 -6.89 20.18 13.29
N VAL A 323 -7.73 19.44 12.55
CA VAL A 323 -7.53 18.02 12.28
C VAL A 323 -6.99 17.83 10.86
N MET A 324 -5.73 17.41 10.74
CA MET A 324 -5.13 17.00 9.48
C MET A 324 -5.16 15.48 9.35
N ALA A 325 -5.43 14.98 8.15
CA ALA A 325 -5.35 13.56 7.85
C ALA A 325 -4.62 13.32 6.54
N ALA A 326 -3.95 12.18 6.41
CA ALA A 326 -3.33 11.76 5.15
C ALA A 326 -3.92 10.43 4.67
N THR A 327 -4.11 10.30 3.37
CA THR A 327 -4.46 9.02 2.73
C THR A 327 -3.80 8.88 1.36
N ASN A 328 -3.54 7.64 0.98
CA ASN A 328 -3.18 7.26 -0.39
C ASN A 328 -4.40 6.77 -1.17
N ARG A 329 -5.61 6.76 -0.58
CA ARG A 329 -6.81 6.13 -1.15
C ARG A 329 -8.08 6.94 -0.87
N PRO A 330 -8.21 8.15 -1.42
CA PRO A 330 -9.38 8.99 -1.19
C PRO A 330 -10.69 8.33 -1.64
N GLU A 331 -10.66 7.47 -2.64
CA GLU A 331 -11.83 6.83 -3.24
C GLU A 331 -12.52 5.81 -2.34
N ILE A 332 -11.79 5.19 -1.40
CA ILE A 332 -12.37 4.21 -0.47
C ILE A 332 -12.90 4.86 0.81
N LEU A 333 -12.63 6.16 1.02
CA LEU A 333 -13.05 6.87 2.21
C LEU A 333 -14.57 7.04 2.24
N ASP A 334 -15.14 6.96 3.45
CA ASP A 334 -16.54 7.25 3.70
C ASP A 334 -16.83 8.71 3.32
N PRO A 335 -17.78 8.96 2.40
CA PRO A 335 -18.16 10.32 2.00
C PRO A 335 -18.57 11.21 3.17
N ALA A 336 -18.99 10.62 4.30
CA ALA A 336 -19.28 11.33 5.53
C ALA A 336 -18.08 12.13 6.06
N LEU A 337 -16.85 11.64 5.90
CA LEU A 337 -15.62 12.34 6.32
C LEU A 337 -15.36 13.61 5.50
N LEU A 338 -15.79 13.62 4.24
CA LEU A 338 -15.57 14.71 3.27
C LEU A 338 -16.67 15.78 3.30
N ARG A 339 -17.65 15.66 4.21
CA ARG A 339 -18.73 16.65 4.32
C ARG A 339 -18.23 17.96 4.97
N PRO A 340 -18.79 19.12 4.59
CA PRO A 340 -18.45 20.40 5.21
C PRO A 340 -18.57 20.35 6.73
N GLY A 341 -17.56 20.89 7.43
CA GLY A 341 -17.45 20.81 8.89
C GLY A 341 -16.61 19.63 9.42
N ARG A 342 -16.10 18.77 8.54
CA ARG A 342 -15.16 17.69 8.87
C ARG A 342 -13.84 17.90 8.15
N PHE A 343 -13.52 17.10 7.13
CA PHE A 343 -12.43 17.43 6.19
C PHE A 343 -12.98 18.31 5.08
N ASP A 344 -13.07 19.61 5.38
CA ASP A 344 -13.60 20.62 4.47
C ASP A 344 -12.57 21.09 3.43
N ARG A 345 -11.27 20.90 3.70
CA ARG A 345 -10.20 21.14 2.73
C ARG A 345 -9.61 19.83 2.25
N ARG A 346 -9.59 19.64 0.93
CA ARG A 346 -8.82 18.57 0.27
C ARG A 346 -7.62 19.21 -0.41
N ILE A 347 -6.43 18.77 -0.01
CA ILE A 347 -5.16 19.27 -0.54
C ILE A 347 -4.50 18.11 -1.25
N ILE A 348 -4.26 18.29 -2.54
CA ILE A 348 -3.62 17.28 -3.38
C ILE A 348 -2.11 17.47 -3.24
N VAL A 349 -1.40 16.36 -2.99
CA VAL A 349 0.06 16.28 -2.84
C VAL A 349 0.53 15.27 -3.87
N ASP A 350 0.69 15.75 -5.10
CA ASP A 350 0.99 14.93 -6.26
C ASP A 350 2.48 14.60 -6.35
N LYS A 351 2.90 14.00 -7.47
CA LYS A 351 4.32 13.76 -7.70
C LYS A 351 5.00 15.08 -8.08
N PRO A 352 6.25 15.31 -7.64
CA PRO A 352 6.98 16.51 -8.00
C PRO A 352 7.28 16.57 -9.51
N ASP A 353 7.17 17.76 -10.08
CA ASP A 353 7.64 18.10 -11.43
C ASP A 353 9.18 18.14 -11.51
N LEU A 354 9.75 18.33 -12.70
CA LEU A 354 11.20 18.44 -12.88
C LEU A 354 11.84 19.44 -11.91
N LYS A 355 11.27 20.64 -11.79
CA LYS A 355 11.80 21.68 -10.89
C LYS A 355 11.70 21.27 -9.43
N GLY A 356 10.60 20.65 -9.04
CA GLY A 356 10.37 20.11 -7.72
C GLY A 356 11.36 19.00 -7.39
N ARG A 357 11.63 18.07 -8.30
CA ARG A 357 12.64 17.01 -8.12
C ARG A 357 14.04 17.60 -7.92
N VAL A 358 14.43 18.61 -8.71
CA VAL A 358 15.70 19.34 -8.53
C VAL A 358 15.76 19.98 -7.14
N GLN A 359 14.69 20.63 -6.69
CA GLN A 359 14.66 21.24 -5.36
C GLN A 359 14.71 20.21 -4.24
N ILE A 360 14.01 19.08 -4.38
CA ILE A 360 14.02 17.98 -3.40
C ILE A 360 15.44 17.40 -3.30
N LEU A 361 16.10 17.13 -4.43
CA LEU A 361 17.49 16.70 -4.46
C LEU A 361 18.41 17.71 -3.75
N LYS A 362 18.22 19.01 -4.00
CA LYS A 362 18.97 20.08 -3.31
C LYS A 362 18.74 20.07 -1.80
N VAL A 363 17.51 19.89 -1.33
CA VAL A 363 17.20 19.80 0.11
C VAL A 363 17.91 18.61 0.75
N HIS A 364 17.84 17.42 0.14
CA HIS A 364 18.49 16.23 0.65
C HIS A 364 20.02 16.23 0.49
N SER A 365 20.55 17.10 -0.37
CA SER A 365 22.00 17.25 -0.56
C SER A 365 22.69 18.13 0.49
N LYS A 366 21.95 18.89 1.31
CA LYS A 366 22.54 19.85 2.28
C LYS A 366 23.52 19.21 3.26
N ASP A 367 23.23 17.98 3.68
CA ASP A 367 24.06 17.23 4.63
C ASP A 367 25.10 16.32 3.94
N VAL A 368 25.14 16.33 2.61
CA VAL A 368 25.99 15.48 1.78
C VAL A 368 27.07 16.32 1.10
N LYS A 369 28.33 15.86 1.16
CA LYS A 369 29.42 16.53 0.44
C LYS A 369 29.34 16.16 -1.04
N LEU A 370 29.18 17.16 -1.89
CA LEU A 370 29.11 16.99 -3.35
C LEU A 370 30.42 17.41 -4.02
N ASP A 371 30.70 16.79 -5.15
CA ASP A 371 31.74 17.18 -6.09
C ASP A 371 31.21 18.25 -7.07
N GLU A 372 32.10 19.01 -7.72
CA GLU A 372 31.75 20.06 -8.70
C GLU A 372 31.10 19.49 -9.97
N THR A 373 31.22 18.18 -10.18
CA THR A 373 30.66 17.47 -11.34
C THR A 373 29.15 17.23 -11.26
N VAL A 374 28.51 17.51 -10.11
CA VAL A 374 27.11 17.16 -9.87
C VAL A 374 26.16 18.09 -10.60
N ASP A 375 25.33 17.51 -11.47
CA ASP A 375 24.21 18.17 -12.12
C ASP A 375 22.90 17.52 -11.70
N PHE A 376 22.10 18.27 -10.94
CA PHE A 376 20.80 17.81 -10.46
C PHE A 376 19.72 17.78 -11.53
N GLU A 377 19.84 18.56 -12.60
CA GLU A 377 18.83 18.59 -13.67
C GLU A 377 18.88 17.28 -14.47
N GLU A 378 20.07 16.81 -14.80
CA GLU A 378 20.27 15.52 -15.48
C GLU A 378 19.72 14.34 -14.66
N ILE A 379 19.95 14.35 -13.33
CA ILE A 379 19.41 13.32 -12.43
C ILE A 379 17.88 13.45 -12.30
N ALA A 380 17.34 14.66 -12.27
CA ALA A 380 15.90 14.89 -12.18
C ALA A 380 15.15 14.45 -13.45
N LEU A 381 15.79 14.53 -14.63
CA LEU A 381 15.28 13.96 -15.88
C LEU A 381 15.33 12.42 -15.85
N ALA A 382 16.45 11.84 -15.42
CA ALA A 382 16.63 10.40 -15.32
C ALA A 382 15.72 9.73 -14.26
N THR A 383 15.13 10.52 -13.37
CA THR A 383 14.23 10.08 -12.29
C THR A 383 12.79 10.56 -12.52
N SER A 384 12.39 10.73 -13.78
CA SER A 384 11.02 11.08 -14.13
C SER A 384 10.00 10.16 -13.45
N GLY A 385 9.00 10.76 -12.80
CA GLY A 385 7.96 10.06 -12.06
C GLY A 385 8.35 9.51 -10.67
N ALA A 386 9.58 9.72 -10.21
CA ALA A 386 10.04 9.39 -8.86
C ALA A 386 9.38 10.31 -7.81
N VAL A 387 9.09 9.77 -6.63
CA VAL A 387 8.53 10.56 -5.51
C VAL A 387 9.64 11.08 -4.60
N GLY A 388 9.33 12.05 -3.73
CA GLY A 388 10.32 12.66 -2.83
C GLY A 388 11.06 11.65 -1.95
N ALA A 389 10.38 10.60 -1.48
CA ALA A 389 11.00 9.52 -0.73
C ALA A 389 12.03 8.71 -1.55
N ASP A 390 11.77 8.49 -2.84
CA ASP A 390 12.71 7.80 -3.73
C ASP A 390 13.96 8.65 -3.95
N LEU A 391 13.78 9.96 -4.19
CA LEU A 391 14.88 10.91 -4.37
C LEU A 391 15.75 11.03 -3.10
N ALA A 392 15.12 11.06 -1.93
CA ALA A 392 15.84 11.04 -0.65
C ALA A 392 16.67 9.76 -0.49
N ASN A 393 16.10 8.61 -0.88
CA ASN A 393 16.80 7.33 -0.84
C ASN A 393 17.96 7.28 -1.86
N MET A 394 17.77 7.80 -3.07
CA MET A 394 18.82 7.90 -4.09
C MET A 394 20.00 8.73 -3.61
N MET A 395 19.75 9.89 -2.99
CA MET A 395 20.82 10.72 -2.43
C MET A 395 21.61 9.99 -1.34
N ASN A 396 20.91 9.27 -0.45
CA ASN A 396 21.55 8.48 0.59
C ASN A 396 22.37 7.30 0.02
N GLU A 397 21.83 6.57 -0.96
CA GLU A 397 22.55 5.48 -1.62
C GLU A 397 23.76 6.00 -2.41
N ALA A 398 23.68 7.18 -3.03
CA ALA A 398 24.83 7.82 -3.68
C ALA A 398 25.94 8.14 -2.68
N ALA A 399 25.60 8.64 -1.49
CA ALA A 399 26.55 8.87 -0.41
C ALA A 399 27.20 7.56 0.08
N ILE A 400 26.42 6.49 0.24
CA ILE A 400 26.93 5.17 0.63
C ILE A 400 27.88 4.61 -0.44
N THR A 401 27.54 4.76 -1.72
CA THR A 401 28.36 4.31 -2.85
C THR A 401 29.67 5.09 -2.94
N ALA A 402 29.63 6.41 -2.74
CA ALA A 402 30.84 7.23 -2.69
C ALA A 402 31.79 6.77 -1.57
N VAL A 403 31.25 6.52 -0.37
CA VAL A 403 32.05 6.01 0.78
C VAL A 403 32.61 4.61 0.50
N LYS A 404 31.82 3.70 -0.08
CA LYS A 404 32.30 2.36 -0.47
C LYS A 404 33.45 2.41 -1.47
N ASN A 405 33.42 3.39 -2.37
CA ASN A 405 34.47 3.63 -3.36
C ASN A 405 35.65 4.46 -2.80
N GLY A 406 35.69 4.71 -1.48
CA GLY A 406 36.77 5.44 -0.82
C GLY A 406 36.79 6.95 -1.11
N ARG A 407 35.70 7.50 -1.66
CA ARG A 407 35.56 8.92 -1.97
C ARG A 407 35.06 9.72 -0.76
N LYS A 408 35.41 11.00 -0.73
CA LYS A 408 35.02 11.95 0.33
C LYS A 408 33.84 12.85 -0.06
N ALA A 409 33.49 12.86 -1.34
CA ALA A 409 32.39 13.62 -1.93
C ALA A 409 31.67 12.74 -2.97
N VAL A 410 30.37 12.99 -3.13
CA VAL A 410 29.50 12.32 -4.10
C VAL A 410 29.68 12.97 -5.46
N SER A 411 29.95 12.15 -6.48
CA SER A 411 30.08 12.58 -7.87
C SER A 411 28.81 12.29 -8.68
N GLN A 412 28.72 12.84 -9.90
CA GLN A 412 27.63 12.54 -10.82
C GLN A 412 27.47 11.03 -11.09
N LYS A 413 28.59 10.31 -11.19
CA LYS A 413 28.58 8.85 -11.40
C LYS A 413 27.93 8.10 -10.22
N ASP A 414 28.14 8.55 -8.99
CA ASP A 414 27.51 7.93 -7.81
C ASP A 414 25.99 8.14 -7.81
N LEU A 415 25.54 9.32 -8.26
CA LEU A 415 24.11 9.63 -8.36
C LEU A 415 23.43 8.76 -9.41
N PHE A 416 24.00 8.62 -10.61
CA PHE A 416 23.48 7.71 -11.63
C PHE A 416 23.45 6.25 -11.15
N GLU A 417 24.50 5.78 -10.47
CA GLU A 417 24.53 4.44 -9.90
C GLU A 417 23.43 4.25 -8.83
N ALA A 418 23.15 5.28 -8.04
CA ALA A 418 22.06 5.27 -7.07
C ALA A 418 20.67 5.28 -7.73
N VAL A 419 20.48 6.02 -8.83
CA VAL A 419 19.25 5.97 -9.62
C VAL A 419 18.98 4.54 -10.10
N GLU A 420 19.99 3.87 -10.66
CA GLU A 420 19.87 2.47 -11.09
C GLU A 420 19.55 1.54 -9.91
N LEU A 421 20.21 1.74 -8.78
CA LEU A 421 20.02 0.90 -7.59
C LEU A 421 18.60 1.03 -7.03
N VAL A 422 18.03 2.23 -7.02
CA VAL A 422 16.68 2.49 -6.49
C VAL A 422 15.59 2.07 -7.48
N LEU A 423 15.75 2.34 -8.79
CA LEU A 423 14.73 2.05 -9.79
C LEU A 423 14.76 0.59 -10.31
N VAL A 424 15.94 0.00 -10.46
CA VAL A 424 16.15 -1.32 -11.10
C VAL A 424 16.67 -2.37 -10.10
N GLY A 425 17.30 -1.92 -9.02
CA GLY A 425 17.81 -2.79 -7.96
C GLY A 425 19.32 -3.05 -8.03
N LYS A 426 19.82 -3.81 -7.04
CA LYS A 426 21.25 -4.12 -6.88
C LYS A 426 21.72 -5.15 -7.90
N GLU A 427 22.99 -5.06 -8.28
CA GLU A 427 23.66 -6.06 -9.12
C GLU A 427 23.76 -7.41 -8.42
N LYS A 428 23.37 -8.47 -9.13
CA LYS A 428 23.56 -9.85 -8.68
C LYS A 428 24.88 -10.39 -9.24
N LYS A 429 25.96 -10.21 -8.48
CA LYS A 429 27.30 -10.72 -8.84
C LYS A 429 27.35 -12.25 -8.96
N ASP A 430 26.47 -12.95 -8.24
CA ASP A 430 26.46 -14.42 -8.20
C ASP A 430 25.71 -15.06 -9.38
N ARG A 431 24.99 -14.26 -10.19
CA ARG A 431 24.21 -14.78 -11.33
C ARG A 431 25.02 -14.63 -12.62
N ILE A 432 25.84 -15.64 -12.90
CA ILE A 432 26.62 -15.71 -14.14
C ILE A 432 25.73 -16.28 -15.25
N LEU A 433 25.53 -15.51 -16.33
CA LEU A 433 24.86 -15.97 -17.53
C LEU A 433 25.77 -16.93 -18.32
N SER A 434 25.19 -17.98 -18.88
CA SER A 434 25.90 -18.83 -19.87
C SER A 434 26.24 -18.02 -21.13
N GLN A 435 27.18 -18.51 -21.93
CA GLN A 435 27.57 -17.80 -23.16
C GLN A 435 26.39 -17.62 -24.14
N GLU A 436 25.53 -18.63 -24.24
CA GLU A 436 24.31 -18.58 -25.07
C GLU A 436 23.29 -17.58 -24.51
N GLU A 437 23.00 -17.61 -23.20
CA GLU A 437 22.10 -16.63 -22.58
C GLU A 437 22.63 -15.21 -22.71
N ARG A 438 23.94 -15.02 -22.54
CA ARG A 438 24.60 -13.73 -22.70
C ARG A 438 24.43 -13.18 -24.12
N GLN A 439 24.57 -14.04 -25.13
CA GLN A 439 24.31 -13.65 -26.53
C GLN A 439 22.85 -13.25 -26.71
N ILE A 440 21.90 -14.08 -26.28
CA ILE A 440 20.47 -13.81 -26.44
C ILE A 440 20.09 -12.49 -25.78
N VAL A 441 20.48 -12.28 -24.53
CA VAL A 441 20.20 -11.04 -23.79
C VAL A 441 20.84 -9.84 -24.48
N SER A 442 22.06 -9.97 -25.01
CA SER A 442 22.72 -8.86 -25.72
C SER A 442 21.95 -8.45 -26.96
N TYR A 443 21.52 -9.40 -27.79
CA TYR A 443 20.70 -9.08 -28.97
C TYR A 443 19.33 -8.53 -28.58
N HIS A 444 18.74 -9.00 -27.49
CA HIS A 444 17.48 -8.48 -26.95
C HIS A 444 17.60 -7.01 -26.55
N GLU A 445 18.58 -6.65 -25.71
CA GLU A 445 18.77 -5.26 -25.26
C GLU A 445 19.16 -4.33 -26.42
N VAL A 446 20.02 -4.79 -27.34
CA VAL A 446 20.37 -4.01 -28.53
C VAL A 446 19.16 -3.84 -29.45
N GLY A 447 18.26 -4.83 -29.52
CA GLY A 447 16.99 -4.72 -30.23
C GLY A 447 16.16 -3.53 -29.76
N HIS A 448 15.97 -3.39 -28.45
CA HIS A 448 15.28 -2.24 -27.87
C HIS A 448 15.98 -0.91 -28.18
N ALA A 449 17.31 -0.85 -27.97
CA ALA A 449 18.08 0.36 -28.17
C ALA A 449 18.10 0.82 -29.63
N LEU A 450 18.29 -0.12 -30.58
CA LEU A 450 18.40 0.17 -32.00
C LEU A 450 17.06 0.63 -32.58
N VAL A 451 15.96 -0.04 -32.23
CA VAL A 451 14.61 0.40 -32.64
C VAL A 451 14.33 1.81 -32.13
N SER A 452 14.65 2.08 -30.86
CA SER A 452 14.44 3.39 -30.25
C SER A 452 15.31 4.47 -30.90
N ALA A 453 16.54 4.16 -31.31
CA ALA A 453 17.41 5.13 -31.99
C ALA A 453 17.02 5.40 -33.46
N LEU A 454 16.33 4.46 -34.12
CA LEU A 454 15.88 4.61 -35.51
C LEU A 454 14.58 5.40 -35.63
N GLN A 455 13.80 5.48 -34.55
CA GLN A 455 12.54 6.22 -34.51
C GLN A 455 12.80 7.69 -34.14
N LYS A 456 11.95 8.60 -34.65
CA LYS A 456 12.06 10.04 -34.36
C LYS A 456 11.30 10.45 -33.10
N ASP A 457 10.25 9.71 -32.78
CA ASP A 457 9.29 10.00 -31.71
C ASP A 457 9.58 9.16 -30.46
N SER A 458 10.84 8.78 -30.25
CA SER A 458 11.32 7.90 -29.17
C SER A 458 12.35 8.60 -28.30
N GLU A 459 12.44 8.17 -27.04
CA GLU A 459 13.37 8.73 -26.08
C GLU A 459 14.82 8.28 -26.37
N PRO A 460 15.82 9.18 -26.22
CA PRO A 460 17.22 8.84 -26.38
C PRO A 460 17.69 7.74 -25.43
N VAL A 461 18.58 6.87 -25.94
CA VAL A 461 19.22 5.81 -25.14
C VAL A 461 20.42 6.37 -24.38
N GLN A 462 20.40 6.25 -23.06
CA GLN A 462 21.48 6.72 -22.18
C GLN A 462 22.47 5.60 -21.83
N LYS A 463 21.98 4.37 -21.65
CA LYS A 463 22.81 3.22 -21.25
C LYS A 463 22.15 1.90 -21.61
N ILE A 464 22.95 0.92 -22.00
CA ILE A 464 22.55 -0.46 -22.27
C ILE A 464 23.42 -1.36 -21.40
N THR A 465 22.84 -2.32 -20.68
CA THR A 465 23.60 -3.27 -19.85
C THR A 465 22.96 -4.66 -19.83
N ILE A 466 23.81 -5.69 -19.76
CA ILE A 466 23.42 -7.10 -19.64
C ILE A 466 23.78 -7.67 -18.26
N VAL A 467 24.06 -6.80 -17.29
CA VAL A 467 24.41 -7.18 -15.92
C VAL A 467 23.13 -7.45 -15.13
N PRO A 468 22.91 -8.68 -14.62
CA PRO A 468 21.66 -9.02 -13.95
C PRO A 468 21.43 -8.22 -12.66
N ARG A 469 20.18 -7.76 -12.44
CA ARG A 469 19.77 -7.00 -11.25
C ARG A 469 18.78 -7.78 -10.38
N THR A 470 18.59 -7.32 -9.12
CA THR A 470 17.74 -8.01 -8.13
C THR A 470 16.27 -8.10 -8.51
N MET A 471 15.75 -7.17 -9.31
CA MET A 471 14.34 -7.15 -9.76
C MET A 471 14.01 -8.13 -10.89
N GLY A 472 14.94 -9.04 -11.21
CA GLY A 472 14.70 -10.11 -12.19
C GLY A 472 15.08 -9.76 -13.63
N ALA A 473 15.47 -8.52 -13.90
CA ALA A 473 16.02 -8.09 -15.18
C ALA A 473 17.38 -8.77 -15.45
N LEU A 474 17.50 -9.43 -16.60
CA LEU A 474 18.76 -10.02 -17.09
C LEU A 474 19.63 -8.98 -17.83
N GLY A 475 18.99 -7.98 -18.41
CA GLY A 475 19.55 -6.76 -18.97
C GLY A 475 18.49 -5.66 -18.93
N TYR A 476 18.89 -4.44 -19.29
CA TYR A 476 17.95 -3.35 -19.53
C TYR A 476 18.57 -2.24 -20.40
N VAL A 477 17.69 -1.48 -21.07
CA VAL A 477 18.01 -0.22 -21.73
C VAL A 477 17.44 0.93 -20.92
N MET A 478 18.30 1.88 -20.55
CA MET A 478 17.90 3.13 -19.89
C MET A 478 17.67 4.21 -20.94
N GLN A 479 16.44 4.70 -21.00
CA GLN A 479 16.03 5.84 -21.80
C GLN A 479 15.81 7.03 -20.87
N VAL A 480 16.23 8.21 -21.30
CA VAL A 480 16.03 9.45 -20.55
C VAL A 480 15.39 10.47 -21.49
N PRO A 481 14.22 11.01 -21.15
CA PRO A 481 13.57 12.02 -21.98
C PRO A 481 14.37 13.33 -21.97
N GLU A 482 14.39 14.03 -23.10
CA GLU A 482 15.02 15.36 -23.21
C GLU A 482 14.21 16.44 -22.46
N GLU A 483 12.88 16.27 -22.43
CA GLU A 483 11.95 17.15 -21.75
C GLU A 483 10.80 16.35 -21.11
N GLU A 484 10.31 16.82 -19.96
CA GLU A 484 9.16 16.19 -19.30
C GLU A 484 7.87 16.65 -19.98
N LYS A 485 7.25 15.75 -20.74
CA LYS A 485 5.97 15.99 -21.42
C LYS A 485 4.81 15.38 -20.63
N TYR A 486 3.70 16.12 -20.56
CA TYR A 486 2.44 15.63 -19.96
C TYR A 486 1.49 14.98 -20.98
N LEU A 487 1.72 15.22 -22.28
CA LEU A 487 0.86 14.75 -23.35
C LEU A 487 1.69 13.92 -24.33
N ASN A 488 1.20 12.72 -24.65
CA ASN A 488 1.77 11.86 -25.67
C ASN A 488 0.85 11.82 -26.89
N THR A 489 1.42 12.01 -28.07
CA THR A 489 0.73 11.84 -29.34
C THR A 489 0.56 10.36 -29.69
N GLU A 490 -0.40 10.03 -30.56
CA GLU A 490 -0.58 8.65 -31.03
C GLU A 490 0.70 8.09 -31.66
N LYS A 491 1.51 8.92 -32.33
CA LYS A 491 2.77 8.52 -32.95
C LYS A 491 3.82 8.14 -31.92
N GLU A 492 4.00 8.93 -30.88
CA GLU A 492 4.92 8.63 -29.77
C GLU A 492 4.51 7.34 -29.06
N ILE A 493 3.20 7.13 -28.81
CA ILE A 493 2.72 5.87 -28.20
C ILE A 493 2.97 4.66 -29.11
N ARG A 494 2.71 4.80 -30.42
CA ARG A 494 3.05 3.74 -31.38
C ARG A 494 4.56 3.48 -31.40
N ALA A 495 5.39 4.52 -31.30
CA ALA A 495 6.84 4.36 -31.24
C ALA A 495 7.26 3.58 -29.98
N MET A 496 6.68 3.89 -28.81
CA MET A 496 6.88 3.11 -27.59
C MET A 496 6.51 1.63 -27.76
N LEU A 497 5.39 1.32 -28.41
CA LEU A 497 4.98 -0.07 -28.67
C LEU A 497 5.98 -0.82 -29.55
N VAL A 498 6.49 -0.18 -30.61
CA VAL A 498 7.53 -0.75 -31.47
C VAL A 498 8.82 -0.97 -30.67
N GLY A 499 9.20 -0.01 -29.83
CA GLY A 499 10.33 -0.10 -28.90
C GLY A 499 10.23 -1.29 -27.94
N PHE A 500 9.11 -1.48 -27.25
CA PHE A 500 8.90 -2.63 -26.35
C PHE A 500 8.93 -3.97 -27.09
N LEU A 501 8.58 -4.01 -28.37
CA LEU A 501 8.58 -5.24 -29.15
C LEU A 501 9.92 -5.50 -29.86
N GLY A 502 10.86 -4.56 -29.78
CA GLY A 502 12.18 -4.62 -30.41
C GLY A 502 13.05 -5.78 -29.90
N GLY A 503 13.13 -6.01 -28.59
CA GLY A 503 13.95 -7.09 -28.03
C GLY A 503 13.50 -8.47 -28.49
N ARG A 504 12.18 -8.72 -28.45
CA ARG A 504 11.57 -9.95 -28.99
C ARG A 504 11.82 -10.14 -30.48
N ALA A 505 11.68 -9.07 -31.26
CA ALA A 505 11.92 -9.11 -32.70
C ALA A 505 13.39 -9.43 -33.03
N ALA A 506 14.33 -8.89 -32.26
CA ALA A 506 15.76 -9.17 -32.41
C ALA A 506 16.08 -10.65 -32.13
N GLU A 507 15.49 -11.24 -31.09
CA GLU A 507 15.64 -12.67 -30.80
C GLU A 507 15.20 -13.54 -31.99
N GLU A 508 14.01 -13.28 -32.53
CA GLU A 508 13.44 -14.06 -33.63
C GLU A 508 14.29 -13.93 -34.91
N ILE A 509 14.76 -12.72 -35.24
CA ILE A 509 15.56 -12.45 -36.45
C ILE A 509 16.94 -13.12 -36.41
N VAL A 510 17.54 -13.23 -35.23
CA VAL A 510 18.92 -13.69 -35.06
C VAL A 510 18.98 -15.19 -34.77
N PHE A 511 18.09 -15.68 -33.90
CA PHE A 511 18.14 -17.04 -33.38
C PHE A 511 17.03 -17.97 -33.92
N ASP A 512 16.11 -17.46 -34.72
CA ASP A 512 14.94 -18.20 -35.24
C ASP A 512 14.13 -18.89 -34.11
N THR A 513 14.18 -18.30 -32.92
CA THR A 513 13.50 -18.79 -31.72
C THR A 513 13.20 -17.63 -30.80
N VAL A 514 12.44 -17.92 -29.74
CA VAL A 514 11.92 -16.92 -28.85
C VAL A 514 12.00 -17.36 -27.40
N THR A 515 12.32 -16.44 -26.50
CA THR A 515 12.51 -16.76 -25.08
C THR A 515 11.39 -16.24 -24.17
N THR A 516 11.49 -16.52 -22.88
CA THR A 516 10.60 -15.96 -21.84
C THR A 516 11.04 -14.56 -21.36
N GLY A 517 12.20 -14.07 -21.84
CA GLY A 517 12.76 -12.77 -21.44
C GLY A 517 11.84 -11.58 -21.76
N ALA A 518 11.17 -11.63 -22.93
CA ALA A 518 10.28 -10.57 -23.41
C ALA A 518 8.93 -10.45 -22.68
N SER A 519 8.69 -11.22 -21.60
CA SER A 519 7.38 -11.28 -20.93
C SER A 519 6.93 -9.93 -20.37
N ASN A 520 7.85 -9.19 -19.73
CA ASN A 520 7.58 -7.86 -19.19
C ASN A 520 7.30 -6.82 -20.29
N ASP A 521 8.00 -6.89 -21.41
CA ASP A 521 7.81 -5.94 -22.51
C ASP A 521 6.49 -6.19 -23.23
N ILE A 522 6.10 -7.46 -23.39
CA ILE A 522 4.77 -7.83 -23.90
C ILE A 522 3.68 -7.34 -22.95
N GLU A 523 3.86 -7.47 -21.63
CA GLU A 523 2.89 -6.97 -20.65
C GLU A 523 2.72 -5.45 -20.75
N LYS A 524 3.84 -4.70 -20.79
CA LYS A 524 3.83 -3.24 -20.93
C LYS A 524 3.22 -2.80 -22.25
N ALA A 525 3.63 -3.40 -23.36
CA ALA A 525 3.08 -3.11 -24.69
C ALA A 525 1.58 -3.38 -24.73
N THR A 526 1.12 -4.51 -24.16
CA THR A 526 -0.30 -4.86 -24.10
C THR A 526 -1.09 -3.86 -23.28
N ARG A 527 -0.56 -3.43 -22.13
CA ARG A 527 -1.21 -2.43 -21.27
C ARG A 527 -1.38 -1.09 -21.98
N ILE A 528 -0.34 -0.62 -22.67
CA ILE A 528 -0.36 0.64 -23.42
C ILE A 528 -1.31 0.54 -24.62
N ALA A 529 -1.22 -0.54 -25.40
CA ALA A 529 -2.10 -0.76 -26.54
C ALA A 529 -3.58 -0.86 -26.11
N ARG A 530 -3.85 -1.47 -24.96
CA ARG A 530 -5.19 -1.48 -24.37
C ARG A 530 -5.66 -0.09 -23.98
N ALA A 531 -4.83 0.69 -23.27
CA ALA A 531 -5.15 2.07 -22.89
C ALA A 531 -5.39 2.98 -24.11
N MET A 532 -4.66 2.79 -25.22
CA MET A 532 -4.91 3.48 -26.49
C MET A 532 -6.35 3.26 -26.98
N VAL A 533 -6.85 2.03 -26.87
CA VAL A 533 -8.19 1.65 -27.33
C VAL A 533 -9.26 2.06 -26.32
N THR A 534 -9.04 1.84 -25.02
CA THR A 534 -10.10 1.92 -24.00
C THR A 534 -10.17 3.26 -23.27
N GLN A 535 -9.06 4.01 -23.17
CA GLN A 535 -8.97 5.23 -22.37
C GLN A 535 -8.68 6.46 -23.22
N TYR A 536 -7.76 6.35 -24.18
CA TYR A 536 -7.32 7.51 -24.98
C TYR A 536 -8.15 7.74 -26.25
N GLY A 537 -9.01 6.81 -26.63
CA GLY A 537 -9.84 6.94 -27.84
C GLY A 537 -9.03 6.96 -29.14
N MET A 538 -7.89 6.28 -29.18
CA MET A 538 -6.97 6.23 -30.34
C MET A 538 -7.26 5.07 -31.31
N SER A 539 -8.38 4.35 -31.12
CA SER A 539 -8.85 3.35 -32.10
C SER A 539 -9.89 3.95 -33.03
N LYS A 540 -9.69 3.78 -34.34
CA LYS A 540 -10.67 4.18 -35.36
C LYS A 540 -11.99 3.43 -35.24
N LYS A 541 -11.98 2.22 -34.67
CA LYS A 541 -13.15 1.35 -34.55
C LYS A 541 -14.08 1.77 -33.42
N PHE A 542 -13.51 2.11 -32.26
CA PHE A 542 -14.27 2.50 -31.07
C PHE A 542 -14.43 4.02 -30.94
N GLY A 543 -13.65 4.81 -31.68
CA GLY A 543 -13.69 6.26 -31.64
C GLY A 543 -13.30 6.79 -30.27
N LEU A 544 -14.03 7.81 -29.79
CA LEU A 544 -13.73 8.55 -28.56
C LEU A 544 -14.40 7.94 -27.30
N MET A 545 -14.81 6.67 -27.35
CA MET A 545 -15.53 6.03 -26.26
C MET A 545 -14.59 5.59 -25.13
N GLY A 546 -14.85 6.04 -23.91
CA GLY A 546 -14.16 5.55 -22.70
C GLY A 546 -14.75 4.22 -22.24
N LEU A 547 -14.04 3.12 -22.51
CA LEU A 547 -14.49 1.74 -22.24
C LEU A 547 -13.99 1.18 -20.90
N GLU A 548 -12.99 1.84 -20.29
CA GLU A 548 -12.43 1.49 -18.98
C GLU A 548 -12.36 2.72 -18.08
N SER A 549 -12.61 2.52 -16.78
CA SER A 549 -12.37 3.53 -15.74
C SER A 549 -11.28 3.07 -14.79
N GLN A 550 -10.39 3.97 -14.37
CA GLN A 550 -9.33 3.68 -13.41
C GLN A 550 -9.85 3.81 -11.97
N GLU A 551 -9.78 2.73 -11.20
CA GLU A 551 -9.98 2.72 -9.75
C GLU A 551 -8.63 2.76 -9.01
N ASN A 552 -8.60 3.35 -7.82
CA ASN A 552 -7.39 3.49 -6.98
C ASN A 552 -6.22 4.20 -7.72
N GLN A 553 -6.46 5.43 -8.17
CA GLN A 553 -5.52 6.26 -8.95
C GLN A 553 -4.10 6.35 -8.33
N TYR A 554 -4.01 6.35 -7.00
CA TYR A 554 -2.76 6.60 -6.26
C TYR A 554 -2.00 5.34 -5.83
N LEU A 555 -2.51 4.13 -6.09
CA LEU A 555 -1.88 2.87 -5.71
C LEU A 555 -1.59 1.97 -6.91
N ASN A 556 -2.59 1.18 -7.30
CA ASN A 556 -2.43 0.11 -8.29
C ASN A 556 -3.04 0.48 -9.64
N GLY A 557 -3.84 1.56 -9.71
CA GLY A 557 -4.48 2.03 -10.94
C GLY A 557 -5.30 0.95 -11.65
N ARG A 558 -5.99 0.08 -10.88
CA ARG A 558 -6.74 -1.05 -11.44
C ARG A 558 -7.86 -0.53 -12.34
N THR A 559 -7.92 -1.02 -13.58
CA THR A 559 -8.99 -0.63 -14.50
C THR A 559 -10.19 -1.55 -14.36
N VAL A 560 -11.38 -0.97 -14.42
CA VAL A 560 -12.66 -1.68 -14.49
C VAL A 560 -13.25 -1.46 -15.88
N LEU A 561 -13.64 -2.55 -16.52
CA LEU A 561 -14.32 -2.53 -17.82
C LEU A 561 -15.76 -2.10 -17.66
N ASN A 562 -16.15 -1.08 -18.41
CA ASN A 562 -17.50 -0.53 -18.44
C ASN A 562 -18.20 -0.85 -19.77
N CYS A 563 -18.06 -2.09 -20.25
CA CYS A 563 -18.64 -2.52 -21.51
C CYS A 563 -19.19 -3.95 -21.45
N SER A 564 -19.96 -4.35 -22.46
CA SER A 564 -20.44 -5.73 -22.59
C SER A 564 -19.28 -6.68 -22.91
N ASP A 565 -19.45 -7.98 -22.65
CA ASP A 565 -18.47 -9.02 -22.98
C ASP A 565 -18.18 -9.08 -24.50
N MET A 566 -19.19 -8.78 -25.33
CA MET A 566 -19.00 -8.70 -26.78
C MET A 566 -18.08 -7.55 -27.16
N THR A 567 -18.27 -6.36 -26.57
CA THR A 567 -17.37 -5.22 -26.77
C THR A 567 -15.97 -5.53 -26.25
N ALA A 568 -15.85 -6.20 -25.09
CA ALA A 568 -14.56 -6.61 -24.54
C ALA A 568 -13.79 -7.54 -25.49
N ALA A 569 -14.46 -8.52 -26.10
CA ALA A 569 -13.85 -9.39 -27.10
C ALA A 569 -13.38 -8.62 -28.35
N GLU A 570 -14.12 -7.58 -28.77
CA GLU A 570 -13.72 -6.72 -29.89
C GLU A 570 -12.54 -5.81 -29.53
N ILE A 571 -12.40 -5.37 -28.27
CA ILE A 571 -11.24 -4.64 -27.77
C ILE A 571 -10.00 -5.52 -27.86
N ASP A 572 -10.07 -6.77 -27.39
CA ASP A 572 -8.92 -7.68 -27.41
C ASP A 572 -8.44 -7.96 -28.85
N LYS A 573 -9.35 -8.06 -29.82
CA LYS A 573 -9.00 -8.17 -31.25
C LYS A 573 -8.26 -6.94 -31.77
N GLU A 574 -8.70 -5.75 -31.37
CA GLU A 574 -8.06 -4.48 -31.78
C GLU A 574 -6.66 -4.35 -31.16
N VAL A 575 -6.50 -4.68 -29.87
CA VAL A 575 -5.21 -4.69 -29.19
C VAL A 575 -4.25 -5.67 -29.85
N MET A 576 -4.72 -6.88 -30.17
CA MET A 576 -3.92 -7.88 -30.90
C MET A 576 -3.46 -7.35 -32.27
N HIS A 577 -4.33 -6.63 -32.98
CA HIS A 577 -3.98 -6.03 -34.27
C HIS A 577 -2.89 -4.96 -34.12
N ILE A 578 -3.03 -4.05 -33.15
CA ILE A 578 -2.06 -2.99 -32.87
C ILE A 578 -0.68 -3.58 -32.53
N LEU A 579 -0.64 -4.58 -31.65
CA LEU A 579 0.61 -5.26 -31.28
C LEU A 579 1.24 -5.97 -32.46
N LYS A 580 0.44 -6.65 -33.30
CA LYS A 580 0.95 -7.33 -34.51
C LYS A 580 1.60 -6.33 -35.47
N VAL A 581 0.94 -5.22 -35.76
CA VAL A 581 1.50 -4.18 -36.66
C VAL A 581 2.79 -3.60 -36.09
N SER A 582 2.82 -3.33 -34.78
CA SER A 582 4.00 -2.81 -34.10
C SER A 582 5.17 -3.81 -34.11
N TYR A 583 4.88 -5.11 -33.96
CA TYR A 583 5.88 -6.17 -34.05
C TYR A 583 6.50 -6.31 -35.44
N GLU A 584 5.67 -6.30 -36.49
CA GLU A 584 6.16 -6.36 -37.87
C GLU A 584 7.02 -5.14 -38.22
N GLU A 585 6.66 -3.96 -37.72
CA GLU A 585 7.47 -2.76 -37.90
C GLU A 585 8.82 -2.86 -37.18
N ALA A 586 8.85 -3.37 -35.94
CA ALA A 586 10.10 -3.63 -35.23
C ALA A 586 10.98 -4.62 -36.01
N LYS A 587 10.38 -5.69 -36.56
CA LYS A 587 11.12 -6.66 -37.40
C LYS A 587 11.69 -6.02 -38.66
N ARG A 588 10.92 -5.17 -39.33
CA ARG A 588 11.35 -4.44 -40.53
C ARG A 588 12.56 -3.55 -40.21
N LEU A 589 12.46 -2.71 -39.17
CA LEU A 589 13.52 -1.80 -38.74
C LEU A 589 14.81 -2.57 -38.38
N LEU A 590 14.71 -3.66 -37.63
CA LEU A 590 15.89 -4.46 -37.26
C LEU A 590 16.50 -5.19 -38.45
N SER A 591 15.68 -5.72 -39.36
CA SER A 591 16.14 -6.43 -40.55
C SER A 591 16.90 -5.52 -41.52
N GLU A 592 16.41 -4.28 -41.73
CA GLU A 592 17.07 -3.26 -42.54
C GLU A 592 18.40 -2.77 -41.93
N ASN A 593 18.60 -3.00 -40.63
CA ASN A 593 19.74 -2.54 -39.85
C ASN A 593 20.55 -3.69 -39.23
N ARG A 594 20.50 -4.88 -39.84
CA ARG A 594 21.09 -6.11 -39.30
C ARG A 594 22.58 -6.00 -38.98
N GLU A 595 23.36 -5.34 -39.84
CA GLU A 595 24.80 -5.16 -39.61
C GLU A 595 25.09 -4.32 -38.36
N ALA A 596 24.27 -3.29 -38.09
CA ALA A 596 24.42 -2.47 -36.89
C ALA A 596 24.04 -3.28 -35.63
N LEU A 597 22.96 -4.05 -35.69
CA LEU A 597 22.54 -4.95 -34.62
C LEU A 597 23.66 -5.91 -34.23
N ASP A 598 24.26 -6.61 -35.21
CA ASP A 598 25.31 -7.61 -34.95
C ASP A 598 26.58 -6.97 -34.35
N LYS A 599 27.02 -5.81 -34.85
CA LYS A 599 28.23 -5.13 -34.34
C LYS A 599 28.03 -4.57 -32.93
N ILE A 600 26.88 -3.95 -32.66
CA ILE A 600 26.59 -3.41 -31.32
C ILE A 600 26.42 -4.55 -30.32
N ALA A 601 25.75 -5.64 -30.69
CA ALA A 601 25.61 -6.82 -29.84
C ALA A 601 26.97 -7.46 -29.53
N ALA A 602 27.86 -7.59 -30.51
CA ALA A 602 29.22 -8.08 -30.29
C ALA A 602 30.00 -7.24 -29.28
N PHE A 603 29.90 -5.91 -29.38
CA PHE A 603 30.52 -4.99 -28.43
C PHE A 603 29.91 -5.11 -27.03
N LEU A 604 28.59 -5.29 -26.92
CA LEU A 604 27.89 -5.46 -25.64
C LEU A 604 28.29 -6.76 -24.95
N ILE A 605 28.48 -7.85 -25.70
CA ILE A 605 28.94 -9.14 -25.17
C ILE A 605 30.33 -9.03 -24.54
N GLU A 606 31.21 -8.19 -25.10
CA GLU A 606 32.58 -7.98 -24.60
C GLU A 606 32.63 -7.05 -23.38
N LYS A 607 31.91 -5.92 -23.43
CA LYS A 607 31.98 -4.87 -22.41
C LYS A 607 30.92 -4.97 -21.31
N GLU A 608 29.90 -5.80 -21.51
CA GLU A 608 28.72 -6.00 -20.65
C GLU A 608 27.84 -4.74 -20.44
N THR A 609 28.34 -3.55 -20.77
CA THR A 609 27.64 -2.27 -20.67
C THR A 609 28.15 -1.32 -21.75
N ILE A 610 27.22 -0.57 -22.35
CA ILE A 610 27.49 0.44 -23.38
C ILE A 610 26.79 1.74 -22.98
N THR A 611 27.49 2.88 -23.05
CA THR A 611 26.87 4.19 -22.86
C THR A 611 26.17 4.67 -24.14
N GLY A 612 25.17 5.55 -24.03
CA GLY A 612 24.45 6.11 -25.17
C GLY A 612 25.37 6.74 -26.21
N LYS A 613 26.42 7.43 -25.77
CA LYS A 613 27.45 8.02 -26.65
C LYS A 613 28.23 6.96 -27.44
N GLU A 614 28.68 5.90 -26.77
CA GLU A 614 29.38 4.78 -27.43
C GLU A 614 28.46 4.05 -28.40
N PHE A 615 27.20 3.84 -28.02
CA PHE A 615 26.17 3.25 -28.86
C PHE A 615 25.99 4.06 -30.15
N MET A 616 25.78 5.37 -30.05
CA MET A 616 25.61 6.24 -31.21
C MET A 616 26.85 6.30 -32.09
N LYS A 617 28.05 6.28 -31.48
CA LYS A 617 29.31 6.24 -32.22
C LYS A 617 29.42 4.98 -33.09
N ILE A 618 29.17 3.81 -32.52
CA ILE A 618 29.18 2.54 -33.27
C ILE A 618 28.10 2.59 -34.35
N PHE A 619 26.89 3.04 -34.01
CA PHE A 619 25.78 3.14 -34.97
C PHE A 619 26.11 4.03 -36.18
N HIS A 620 26.68 5.22 -35.96
CA HIS A 620 27.10 6.13 -37.03
C HIS A 620 28.23 5.56 -37.88
N GLU A 621 29.20 4.87 -37.28
CA GLU A 621 30.28 4.20 -37.98
C GLU A 621 29.75 3.13 -38.95
N VAL A 622 28.76 2.33 -38.53
CA VAL A 622 28.13 1.34 -39.40
C VAL A 622 27.31 2.00 -40.52
N LYS A 623 26.65 3.12 -40.23
CA LYS A 623 25.82 3.83 -41.21
C LYS A 623 26.60 4.75 -42.16
N GLY A 624 27.89 4.95 -41.92
CA GLY A 624 28.70 5.88 -42.71
C GLY A 624 28.24 7.34 -42.58
N ILE A 625 27.61 7.70 -41.45
CA ILE A 625 27.19 9.07 -41.17
C ILE A 625 28.40 9.79 -40.56
N PRO A 626 28.88 10.92 -41.15
CA PRO A 626 29.99 11.66 -40.56
C PRO A 626 29.59 12.20 -39.19
N GLU A 627 30.50 12.07 -38.21
CA GLU A 627 30.35 12.61 -36.86
C GLU A 627 30.01 14.10 -36.94
N LEU A 628 28.90 14.52 -36.33
CA LEU A 628 28.73 15.93 -36.00
C LEU A 628 29.79 16.23 -34.93
N GLU A 629 30.81 17.01 -35.31
CA GLU A 629 31.82 17.48 -34.35
C GLU A 629 31.11 18.03 -33.12
N GLU A 630 31.40 17.48 -31.95
CA GLU A 630 30.97 18.06 -30.68
C GLU A 630 31.39 19.53 -30.70
N LYS A 631 30.41 20.44 -30.68
CA LYS A 631 30.69 21.81 -30.24
C LYS A 631 31.19 21.69 -28.81
N LYS A 632 32.51 21.66 -28.64
CA LYS A 632 33.13 22.04 -27.38
C LYS A 632 32.52 23.38 -27.02
N GLN A 633 31.71 23.42 -25.97
CA GLN A 633 31.49 24.66 -25.26
C GLN A 633 32.88 25.07 -24.75
N GLU A 634 33.56 25.91 -25.54
CA GLU A 634 34.63 26.73 -25.02
C GLU A 634 34.05 27.47 -23.81
N GLY A 635 34.69 27.28 -22.66
CA GLY A 635 34.17 27.75 -21.39
C GLY A 635 33.75 29.21 -21.49
N GLU A 636 32.53 29.48 -21.05
CA GLU A 636 32.18 30.82 -20.61
C GLU A 636 33.20 31.18 -19.54
N SER A 637 34.16 31.99 -19.96
CA SER A 637 35.00 32.78 -19.08
C SER A 637 34.08 33.41 -18.05
N ARG A 638 34.24 32.95 -16.80
CA ARG A 638 33.91 33.70 -15.59
C ARG A 638 34.01 35.18 -15.90
N ILE A 639 32.88 35.87 -15.93
CA ILE A 639 32.86 37.32 -15.75
C ILE A 639 33.33 37.50 -14.31
N GLU A 640 34.64 37.71 -14.14
CA GLU A 640 35.21 38.23 -12.91
C GLU A 640 34.55 39.58 -12.64
N MET A 641 33.70 39.62 -11.63
CA MET A 641 33.33 40.89 -10.99
C MET A 641 34.59 41.46 -10.35
N PRO A 642 34.99 42.71 -10.64
CA PRO A 642 36.13 43.32 -9.97
C PRO A 642 35.80 43.54 -8.49
N GLU A 643 36.62 42.98 -7.62
CA GLU A 643 36.64 43.26 -6.19
C GLU A 643 37.10 44.72 -5.99
N ALA A 644 36.17 45.61 -5.66
CA ALA A 644 36.48 46.98 -5.22
C ALA A 644 36.42 47.05 -3.70
N ALA A 645 37.61 47.19 -3.10
CA ALA A 645 37.80 47.42 -1.68
C ALA A 645 37.27 48.79 -1.22
N LYS A 646 36.66 48.75 -0.02
CA LYS A 646 36.43 49.79 0.99
C LYS A 646 36.97 51.20 0.73
N THR A 647 36.06 52.17 0.70
CA THR A 647 36.05 53.48 1.40
C THR A 647 34.63 54.03 1.24
N GLY A 648 33.85 54.30 2.28
CA GLY A 648 33.96 55.52 3.08
C GLY A 648 32.81 56.48 2.67
N ASP A 649 31.93 56.73 3.63
CA ASP A 649 30.95 57.83 3.72
C ASP A 649 29.54 57.74 3.09
N GLU A 650 28.59 57.77 4.03
CA GLU A 650 27.31 58.47 4.06
C GLU A 650 26.23 58.15 3.02
N VAL A 651 25.24 57.32 3.42
CA VAL A 651 23.84 57.54 3.04
C VAL A 651 22.87 57.20 4.18
N GLN A 652 22.21 58.24 4.70
CA GLN A 652 20.82 58.23 5.17
C GLN A 652 20.19 59.56 4.70
N PRO A 653 18.86 59.71 4.58
CA PRO A 653 17.79 58.71 4.40
C PRO A 653 16.86 59.08 3.21
N ILE A 654 16.12 58.11 2.66
CA ILE A 654 14.93 58.44 1.85
C ILE A 654 13.70 58.30 2.75
N LYS A 655 12.99 59.41 2.93
CA LYS A 655 11.67 59.48 3.56
C LYS A 655 10.77 60.46 2.81
N THR A 656 9.60 59.94 2.39
CA THR A 656 8.26 60.59 2.30
C THR A 656 8.05 61.73 1.29
N ALA A 657 6.86 61.98 0.73
CA ALA A 657 5.49 61.46 0.86
C ALA A 657 4.64 62.00 -0.32
N GLU A 658 3.55 61.27 -0.61
CA GLU A 658 2.15 61.66 -0.91
C GLU A 658 1.74 62.96 -1.64
N GLU A 659 0.50 62.88 -2.16
CA GLU A 659 -0.44 63.91 -2.69
C GLU A 659 -0.48 64.00 -4.23
N THR A 660 -1.61 63.87 -4.94
CA THR A 660 -3.03 64.10 -4.59
C THR A 660 -3.97 63.52 -5.66
N ASN A 661 -5.19 63.20 -5.24
CA ASN A 661 -6.36 62.83 -6.05
C ASN A 661 -6.83 63.94 -7.01
N ALA A 662 -7.38 63.56 -8.18
CA ALA A 662 -8.57 64.18 -8.78
C ALA A 662 -9.13 63.32 -9.93
N GLU A 663 -10.45 63.17 -9.93
CA GLU A 663 -11.33 62.39 -10.81
C GLU A 663 -11.42 62.96 -12.25
N ASP A 664 -11.70 62.11 -13.26
CA ASP A 664 -12.90 62.11 -14.15
C ASP A 664 -12.63 61.34 -15.48
N PRO A 665 -13.65 60.84 -16.21
CA PRO A 665 -13.69 59.47 -16.71
C PRO A 665 -14.02 59.43 -18.20
N GLN A 666 -13.02 59.37 -19.08
CA GLN A 666 -13.32 59.44 -20.52
C GLN A 666 -12.48 58.58 -21.47
N ASN A 667 -11.86 57.48 -21.00
CA ASN A 667 -11.14 56.63 -21.96
C ASN A 667 -11.15 55.13 -21.67
N GLN A 668 -12.29 54.62 -21.20
CA GLN A 668 -12.57 53.18 -21.06
C GLN A 668 -13.46 52.62 -22.19
N GLN A 669 -13.55 53.31 -23.34
CA GLN A 669 -14.37 52.89 -24.48
C GLN A 669 -13.57 52.42 -25.71
N ASN A 670 -12.29 52.04 -25.57
CA ASN A 670 -11.48 51.66 -26.75
C ASN A 670 -10.58 50.41 -26.62
N LEU A 671 -10.90 49.46 -25.73
CA LEU A 671 -10.24 48.14 -25.78
C LEU A 671 -11.16 46.91 -25.76
N GLU A 672 -12.49 47.08 -25.68
CA GLU A 672 -13.44 45.96 -25.89
C GLU A 672 -13.93 45.81 -27.34
N ALA A 673 -13.33 46.54 -28.30
CA ALA A 673 -13.81 46.59 -29.69
C ALA A 673 -12.94 45.87 -30.74
N LYS A 674 -12.09 44.89 -30.37
CA LYS A 674 -11.19 44.25 -31.37
C LYS A 674 -11.05 42.72 -31.37
N LEU A 675 -11.91 41.95 -30.69
CA LEU A 675 -11.85 40.48 -30.74
C LEU A 675 -13.21 39.79 -30.98
N ALA A 676 -14.15 40.47 -31.65
CA ALA A 676 -15.39 39.85 -32.12
C ALA A 676 -15.68 40.26 -33.56
N ASP A 677 -14.97 39.64 -34.52
CA ASP A 677 -15.46 39.52 -35.90
C ASP A 677 -14.69 38.43 -36.64
N GLU A 678 -15.38 37.31 -36.95
CA GLU A 678 -15.37 36.61 -38.25
C GLU A 678 -16.04 35.23 -38.14
N ALA A 679 -17.34 35.17 -38.47
CA ALA A 679 -18.01 33.97 -38.96
C ALA A 679 -19.11 34.39 -39.98
N PRO A 680 -19.18 33.80 -41.19
CA PRO A 680 -20.10 34.27 -42.23
C PRO A 680 -21.49 33.61 -42.21
N LYS A 681 -22.45 34.35 -42.76
CA LYS A 681 -23.91 34.17 -42.86
C LYS A 681 -24.38 33.29 -44.04
N SER A 682 -25.58 32.69 -43.88
CA SER A 682 -26.78 32.81 -44.77
C SER A 682 -27.93 31.93 -44.20
N ALA A 683 -29.06 32.46 -43.69
CA ALA A 683 -30.33 32.90 -44.37
C ALA A 683 -31.09 31.71 -45.04
N GLU A 684 -32.38 31.39 -44.87
CA GLU A 684 -33.68 32.09 -44.56
C GLU A 684 -34.72 31.05 -44.02
N ALA A 685 -35.54 31.37 -43.00
CA ALA A 685 -37.02 31.60 -43.00
C ALA A 685 -37.91 30.53 -43.72
N VAL A 686 -39.03 30.00 -43.19
CA VAL A 686 -40.30 30.63 -42.76
C VAL A 686 -41.15 29.66 -41.88
N ALA A 687 -42.00 30.26 -41.02
CA ALA A 687 -42.91 29.70 -40.01
C ALA A 687 -44.10 28.84 -40.50
N ALA A 688 -44.72 28.05 -39.60
CA ALA A 688 -46.15 28.15 -39.22
C ALA A 688 -46.60 27.05 -38.21
N GLU A 689 -47.31 27.53 -37.17
CA GLU A 689 -48.53 27.00 -36.52
C GLU A 689 -48.65 25.57 -35.93
N SER A 690 -48.97 25.56 -34.64
CA SER A 690 -49.66 24.52 -33.86
C SER A 690 -51.17 24.51 -34.12
N PRO A 691 -51.85 23.37 -33.86
CA PRO A 691 -52.99 23.42 -32.92
C PRO A 691 -53.11 22.21 -31.96
N ASN A 692 -53.83 22.48 -30.86
CA ASN A 692 -54.42 21.52 -29.91
C ASN A 692 -55.33 20.48 -30.60
N GLU A 693 -55.45 19.28 -30.01
CA GLU A 693 -56.74 18.75 -29.49
C GLU A 693 -56.58 17.38 -28.81
N ASP A 694 -57.57 17.12 -27.96
CA ASP A 694 -57.73 16.11 -26.92
C ASP A 694 -58.05 14.67 -27.37
N GLU A 695 -58.02 13.77 -26.38
CA GLU A 695 -58.81 12.53 -26.22
C GLU A 695 -58.61 11.33 -27.19
N MET A 696 -58.10 10.21 -26.66
CA MET A 696 -58.93 9.02 -26.31
C MET A 696 -58.09 7.77 -25.97
N ARG A 697 -58.39 7.22 -24.78
CA ARG A 697 -58.65 5.80 -24.45
C ARG A 697 -57.78 4.64 -24.97
N GLY A 698 -57.39 3.80 -24.00
CA GLY A 698 -57.22 2.34 -24.11
C GLY A 698 -55.78 1.92 -23.88
N GLY A 699 -55.36 1.25 -22.80
CA GLY A 699 -56.02 0.20 -22.05
C GLY A 699 -55.59 -1.16 -22.58
N SER A 700 -54.49 -1.71 -22.07
CA SER A 700 -54.37 -3.15 -21.79
C SER A 700 -53.13 -3.47 -20.95
N SER A 701 -53.41 -4.07 -19.81
CA SER A 701 -52.54 -4.98 -19.07
C SER A 701 -52.01 -6.09 -19.97
N PHE A 702 -50.77 -6.54 -19.77
CA PHE A 702 -50.50 -7.98 -19.77
C PHE A 702 -49.35 -8.33 -18.83
N ASP A 703 -49.68 -9.27 -17.95
CA ASP A 703 -48.90 -9.87 -16.88
C ASP A 703 -48.11 -11.07 -17.46
N ARG A 704 -46.93 -11.33 -16.86
CA ARG A 704 -46.18 -12.61 -16.76
C ARG A 704 -45.63 -13.32 -18.02
N LYS A 705 -44.31 -13.50 -18.03
CA LYS A 705 -43.68 -14.77 -17.62
C LYS A 705 -42.27 -14.55 -17.08
#